data_AF-A0A9W9XNW0-F1
#
_entry.id   AF-A0A9W9XNW0-F1
#
_cell.length_a   1.000
_cell.length_b   1.000
_cell.length_c   1.000
_cell.angle_alpha   90.00
_cell.angle_beta   90.00
_cell.angle_gamma   90.00
#
_symmetry.space_group_name_H-M   'P 1'
#
loop_
_entity.id
_entity.type
_entity.pdbx_description
1 polymer ?
#
loop_
_entity_poly.entity_id
_entity_poly.type
_entity_poly.pdbx_seq_one_letter_code
_entity_poly.pdbx_strand_id
1 'polypeptide(L)'
;MDDLESLELFSLVSRVTNEFENHLGIADKTLAEFVIDQHLKCNGKFSDFKKFFDDMGGEFPQSLLESVDRMVLTMHPKYKGKKAENDKGASHANKDMDLLDALEQKSRVFKGLAVPDTEKRWAEEDYTDRQAADEADAQAGAMDDTFAMLEGLAGKAKEDKQHAPRNDRGTRKRSRSPEHNDYDRGRRRDKYRSRSRSRSGTRYNKNDDLVDEFGRSIGKYGDREDSRRNGHSDRRRHRDRDEDADFRRPPPVELDDHPVLFKVYDGTVTGVKDFGAFVNLKGVKGKVDGLVHVSAMQEGVRVNHPSDLVSRGQPVKVKVASIEGTRIGLSMKEVDQSTGRDLVPQKRLASGANMERLDGGFTDDNYGSLASDVPVIEGSGGRPMRNRKRMTSPERWEIRQLIASGVVSAADYPDIDEEYNATLTGEGTFEEEEDIDIEVKDEEPPFLAGQTKQSLELSPIRVVKAPDGSMNRSAMAGTNLAKERRELKQQELQDKAAEKAADVDLNAQWQDPMVAPEERKFAADLRNAQQPKQDEAVPEWKRVTMGKNASFGKRTTMSMKQQRESLPVYKFRKQLLDAVKDNQMMIVVGDTGSGKTTQLTQYLAEGGYGNNGMIGCTQPRRVAAMSVAKRVAEEVGCKLGAEVGYTIRFEDCTSPDTKIKYMTDGMLQREILLDPDLKRYSVIMLDEAHERTIATDILFGLLKKTVKRRPDLRLIITSATLDAEKFSEYFHGCPIFSIPGRTFPVEVMYSKEPESDYLDAALITVMQIHLTEPQGDILLFLTGQEEIDTACEILFERMKALGPTVPELVVLPVYSALPSEMQSRIFDPAPPGGRKVVIATNIAETSITIDQIYYVIDPGFVKQNAYDPKLGMDSLVVTPISQAQAKQRAGRAGRTGPGKCFRLYTEAAYQSEMLPTSIPEIQRQNLSHTILMLKAMGINDLLHFDFMDPPPTNTMLTALEELYALSALDDEGLLTRLGRKMADFPMEPALAKVLIASVDSGCSDEMLSIVAMLSIQSVFYRPKEKQQQADQKKSKFHDPHGDHLTLLNVYNGWKKAGFNNSWCFENFIQARQIKRAQDVRQQLLGIMNRYKHRIVSCGRDTMKVRQSLCTGFFRNAARKDPQEGYKTLVEGTPVYMHPSSAMFGKPSEHVIYHTLVLTSKEYMHCTTAIEPKWLVEAAPTFFKVAPTDRLSKRKKAERIQPLHNRFAGEDDWRISAQRRQGRGGGGGTWG
;
A
#
# COMPACT_ATOMS: atom_id res chain seq x y z
N MET A 1 -51.33 -23.02 3.91
CA MET A 1 -50.25 -23.22 2.93
C MET A 1 -49.00 -22.88 3.69
N ASP A 2 -48.08 -23.82 3.80
CA ASP A 2 -46.85 -23.61 4.57
C ASP A 2 -45.93 -22.65 3.82
N ASP A 3 -45.11 -21.90 4.57
CA ASP A 3 -44.14 -20.96 3.97
C ASP A 3 -43.24 -21.68 2.96
N LEU A 4 -42.93 -22.96 3.21
CA LEU A 4 -42.18 -23.83 2.30
C LEU A 4 -42.88 -24.04 0.94
N GLU A 5 -44.19 -24.26 0.92
CA GLU A 5 -44.96 -24.40 -0.34
C GLU A 5 -44.95 -23.10 -1.14
N SER A 6 -45.02 -21.96 -0.45
CA SER A 6 -44.96 -20.63 -1.08
C SER A 6 -43.59 -20.38 -1.73
N LEU A 7 -42.49 -20.77 -1.04
CA LEU A 7 -41.13 -20.62 -1.55
C LEU A 7 -40.87 -21.53 -2.77
N GLU A 8 -41.41 -22.75 -2.79
CA GLU A 8 -41.34 -23.61 -3.99
C GLU A 8 -42.13 -23.02 -5.16
N LEU A 9 -43.30 -22.44 -4.91
CA LEU A 9 -44.09 -21.77 -5.95
C LEU A 9 -43.36 -20.54 -6.51
N PHE A 10 -42.79 -19.67 -5.66
CA PHE A 10 -41.98 -18.53 -6.12
C PHE A 10 -40.73 -18.97 -6.89
N SER A 11 -40.10 -20.10 -6.52
CA SER A 11 -38.99 -20.68 -7.30
C SER A 11 -39.43 -21.24 -8.66
N LEU A 12 -40.67 -21.71 -8.81
CA LEU A 12 -41.23 -22.12 -10.11
C LEU A 12 -41.55 -20.89 -10.97
N VAL A 13 -42.24 -19.89 -10.41
CA VAL A 13 -42.56 -18.61 -11.08
C VAL A 13 -41.28 -17.98 -11.64
N SER A 14 -40.24 -17.82 -10.82
CA SER A 14 -38.99 -17.21 -11.26
C SER A 14 -38.28 -18.00 -12.38
N ARG A 15 -38.46 -19.33 -12.46
CA ARG A 15 -37.89 -20.12 -13.56
C ARG A 15 -38.71 -20.00 -14.85
N VAL A 16 -40.04 -19.92 -14.75
CA VAL A 16 -40.92 -19.65 -15.90
C VAL A 16 -40.69 -18.24 -16.46
N THR A 17 -40.52 -17.23 -15.60
CA THR A 17 -40.16 -15.87 -16.04
C THR A 17 -38.81 -15.84 -16.78
N ASN A 18 -37.78 -16.54 -16.28
CA ASN A 18 -36.49 -16.61 -16.98
C ASN A 18 -36.59 -17.30 -18.35
N GLU A 19 -37.47 -18.31 -18.50
CA GLU A 19 -37.70 -18.95 -19.81
C GLU A 19 -38.50 -18.04 -20.78
N PHE A 20 -39.39 -17.18 -20.26
CA PHE A 20 -40.02 -16.12 -21.06
C PHE A 20 -39.04 -15.00 -21.43
N GLU A 21 -38.07 -14.68 -20.58
CA GLU A 21 -36.96 -13.78 -20.93
C GLU A 21 -36.07 -14.40 -22.02
N ASN A 22 -35.68 -15.69 -21.88
CA ASN A 22 -34.88 -16.42 -22.86
C ASN A 22 -35.54 -16.54 -24.24
N HIS A 23 -36.86 -16.81 -24.30
CA HIS A 23 -37.56 -17.11 -25.55
C HIS A 23 -38.37 -15.96 -26.15
N LEU A 24 -38.76 -14.95 -25.36
CA LEU A 24 -39.61 -13.83 -25.78
C LEU A 24 -39.05 -12.45 -25.41
N GLY A 25 -38.02 -12.38 -24.56
CA GLY A 25 -37.49 -11.12 -24.02
C GLY A 25 -38.38 -10.47 -22.95
N ILE A 26 -39.32 -11.22 -22.34
CA ILE A 26 -40.32 -10.68 -21.41
C ILE A 26 -40.11 -11.24 -20.00
N ALA A 27 -39.59 -10.42 -19.09
CA ALA A 27 -39.34 -10.75 -17.69
C ALA A 27 -40.52 -10.46 -16.73
N ASP A 28 -41.76 -10.70 -17.17
CA ASP A 28 -42.96 -10.50 -16.33
C ASP A 28 -43.26 -11.74 -15.46
N LYS A 29 -43.40 -11.52 -14.15
CA LYS A 29 -43.77 -12.54 -13.15
C LYS A 29 -45.28 -12.76 -13.10
N THR A 30 -46.07 -11.73 -13.37
CA THR A 30 -47.53 -11.78 -13.41
C THR A 30 -48.00 -12.70 -14.54
N LEU A 31 -47.39 -12.58 -15.72
CA LEU A 31 -47.61 -13.49 -16.84
C LEU A 31 -47.18 -14.93 -16.52
N ALA A 32 -46.04 -15.13 -15.83
CA ALA A 32 -45.60 -16.46 -15.42
C ALA A 32 -46.59 -17.12 -14.43
N GLU A 33 -47.04 -16.39 -13.41
CA GLU A 33 -48.07 -16.85 -12.46
C GLU A 33 -49.38 -17.21 -13.17
N PHE A 34 -49.85 -16.38 -14.11
CA PHE A 34 -51.04 -16.66 -14.92
C PHE A 34 -50.89 -17.94 -15.75
N VAL A 35 -49.77 -18.13 -16.44
CA VAL A 35 -49.56 -19.34 -17.29
C VAL A 35 -49.48 -20.61 -16.43
N ILE A 36 -48.88 -20.54 -15.24
CA ILE A 36 -48.86 -21.65 -14.26
C ILE A 36 -50.28 -21.98 -13.78
N ASP A 37 -51.10 -20.98 -13.44
CA ASP A 37 -52.50 -21.17 -13.03
C ASP A 37 -53.38 -21.79 -14.13
N GLN A 38 -53.20 -21.41 -15.41
CA GLN A 38 -53.92 -22.07 -16.50
C GLN A 38 -53.47 -23.53 -16.70
N HIS A 39 -52.17 -23.84 -16.57
CA HIS A 39 -51.67 -25.23 -16.59
C HIS A 39 -52.34 -26.10 -15.51
N LEU A 40 -52.48 -25.54 -14.30
CA LEU A 40 -53.12 -26.21 -13.16
C LEU A 40 -54.61 -26.51 -13.39
N LYS A 41 -55.31 -25.71 -14.21
CA LYS A 41 -56.70 -25.94 -14.64
C LYS A 41 -56.82 -26.97 -15.76
N CYS A 42 -55.84 -27.01 -16.67
CA CYS A 42 -55.70 -28.06 -17.69
C CYS A 42 -55.33 -29.45 -17.10
N ASN A 43 -55.23 -29.58 -15.77
CA ASN A 43 -54.97 -30.82 -15.04
C ASN A 43 -53.73 -31.60 -15.54
N GLY A 44 -52.70 -30.88 -16.02
CA GLY A 44 -51.43 -31.49 -16.46
C GLY A 44 -51.49 -32.24 -17.80
N LYS A 45 -52.50 -31.97 -18.64
CA LYS A 45 -52.54 -32.49 -20.01
C LYS A 45 -51.99 -31.47 -21.01
N PHE A 46 -50.80 -31.73 -21.54
CA PHE A 46 -50.16 -30.89 -22.54
C PHE A 46 -51.02 -30.63 -23.80
N SER A 47 -51.83 -31.62 -24.24
CA SER A 47 -52.75 -31.47 -25.38
C SER A 47 -53.81 -30.38 -25.19
N ASP A 48 -54.23 -30.17 -23.94
CA ASP A 48 -55.37 -29.33 -23.58
C ASP A 48 -54.85 -27.95 -23.15
N PHE A 49 -53.68 -27.91 -22.51
CA PHE A 49 -52.88 -26.70 -22.26
C PHE A 49 -52.45 -26.02 -23.56
N LYS A 50 -51.94 -26.78 -24.55
CA LYS A 50 -51.52 -26.22 -25.85
C LYS A 50 -52.68 -25.57 -26.59
N LYS A 51 -53.81 -26.27 -26.72
CA LYS A 51 -55.04 -25.75 -27.35
C LYS A 51 -55.52 -24.45 -26.74
N PHE A 52 -55.43 -24.30 -25.41
CA PHE A 52 -55.83 -23.07 -24.73
C PHE A 52 -55.03 -21.84 -25.21
N PHE A 53 -53.73 -21.99 -25.49
CA PHE A 53 -52.91 -20.91 -26.04
C PHE A 53 -53.10 -20.72 -27.56
N ASP A 54 -53.31 -21.80 -28.31
CA ASP A 54 -53.70 -21.74 -29.73
C ASP A 54 -55.04 -20.98 -29.89
N ASP A 55 -56.04 -21.27 -29.06
CA ASP A 55 -57.38 -20.63 -29.06
C ASP A 55 -57.36 -19.18 -28.56
N MET A 56 -56.39 -18.79 -27.72
CA MET A 56 -56.17 -17.40 -27.30
C MET A 56 -55.39 -16.56 -28.32
N GLY A 57 -54.91 -17.16 -29.42
CA GLY A 57 -54.21 -16.44 -30.49
C GLY A 57 -52.80 -15.95 -30.13
N GLY A 58 -52.14 -16.58 -29.15
CA GLY A 58 -50.77 -16.24 -28.75
C GLY A 58 -49.74 -17.15 -29.42
N GLU A 59 -48.86 -16.61 -30.27
CA GLU A 59 -47.80 -17.35 -30.96
C GLU A 59 -46.63 -17.75 -30.03
N PHE A 60 -46.90 -18.60 -29.05
CA PHE A 60 -45.87 -19.16 -28.16
C PHE A 60 -45.10 -20.31 -28.86
N PRO A 61 -43.76 -20.28 -28.91
CA PRO A 61 -42.98 -21.39 -29.46
C PRO A 61 -43.26 -22.71 -28.75
N GLN A 62 -43.43 -23.80 -29.51
CA GLN A 62 -43.81 -25.10 -28.94
C GLN A 62 -42.77 -25.62 -27.93
N SER A 63 -41.48 -25.37 -28.17
CA SER A 63 -40.39 -25.70 -27.24
C SER A 63 -40.52 -25.00 -25.88
N LEU A 64 -41.04 -23.77 -25.86
CA LEU A 64 -41.28 -22.99 -24.64
C LEU A 64 -42.47 -23.56 -23.87
N LEU A 65 -43.58 -23.87 -24.55
CA LEU A 65 -44.73 -24.54 -23.92
C LEU A 65 -44.35 -25.91 -23.34
N GLU A 66 -43.51 -26.68 -24.04
CA GLU A 66 -42.95 -27.95 -23.53
C GLU A 66 -41.96 -27.74 -22.38
N SER A 67 -41.20 -26.64 -22.34
CA SER A 67 -40.32 -26.30 -21.21
C SER A 67 -41.17 -25.99 -19.96
N VAL A 68 -42.18 -25.13 -20.11
CA VAL A 68 -43.09 -24.73 -19.03
C VAL A 68 -43.91 -25.91 -18.51
N ASP A 69 -44.50 -26.75 -19.38
CA ASP A 69 -45.23 -27.97 -18.98
C ASP A 69 -44.36 -28.89 -18.10
N ARG A 70 -43.12 -29.18 -18.54
CA ARG A 70 -42.17 -29.98 -17.77
C ARG A 70 -41.79 -29.32 -16.44
N MET A 71 -41.58 -28.00 -16.41
CA MET A 71 -41.28 -27.28 -15.17
C MET A 71 -42.44 -27.33 -14.16
N VAL A 72 -43.67 -27.08 -14.60
CA VAL A 72 -44.85 -27.12 -13.71
C VAL A 72 -45.10 -28.55 -13.21
N LEU A 73 -45.04 -29.56 -14.09
CA LEU A 73 -45.22 -30.97 -13.70
C LEU A 73 -44.13 -31.51 -12.76
N THR A 74 -42.91 -30.93 -12.75
CA THR A 74 -41.80 -31.40 -11.90
C THR A 74 -41.64 -30.60 -10.60
N MET A 75 -41.92 -29.30 -10.61
CA MET A 75 -41.64 -28.42 -9.47
C MET A 75 -42.90 -27.94 -8.72
N HIS A 76 -44.09 -27.97 -9.32
CA HIS A 76 -45.30 -27.51 -8.63
C HIS A 76 -45.77 -28.54 -7.57
N PRO A 77 -46.02 -28.15 -6.30
CA PRO A 77 -46.36 -29.07 -5.21
C PRO A 77 -47.50 -30.06 -5.53
N LYS A 78 -48.59 -29.58 -6.16
CA LYS A 78 -49.75 -30.39 -6.64
C LYS A 78 -49.39 -31.62 -7.48
N TYR A 79 -48.29 -31.56 -8.24
CA TYR A 79 -47.86 -32.65 -9.13
C TYR A 79 -46.69 -33.45 -8.56
N LYS A 80 -45.80 -32.79 -7.80
CA LYS A 80 -44.62 -33.37 -7.14
C LYS A 80 -44.93 -34.65 -6.35
N GLY A 81 -46.07 -34.68 -5.64
CA GLY A 81 -46.50 -35.83 -4.83
C GLY A 81 -47.04 -37.05 -5.60
N LYS A 82 -47.41 -36.94 -6.88
CA LYS A 82 -48.12 -38.02 -7.61
C LYS A 82 -47.22 -39.05 -8.32
N LYS A 83 -45.90 -38.87 -8.30
CA LYS A 83 -44.97 -39.71 -9.07
C LYS A 83 -44.61 -41.06 -8.42
N ALA A 84 -45.15 -41.36 -7.23
CA ALA A 84 -44.80 -42.54 -6.45
C ALA A 84 -45.74 -43.77 -6.62
N GLU A 85 -46.97 -43.59 -7.12
CA GLU A 85 -47.97 -44.68 -7.18
C GLU A 85 -48.12 -45.35 -8.55
N ASN A 86 -47.68 -44.69 -9.64
CA ASN A 86 -48.11 -45.06 -10.99
C ASN A 86 -47.16 -46.01 -11.76
N ASP A 87 -46.14 -46.57 -11.10
CA ASP A 87 -45.13 -47.47 -11.72
C ASP A 87 -45.22 -48.92 -11.21
N LYS A 88 -46.43 -49.33 -10.77
CA LYS A 88 -46.76 -50.71 -10.37
C LYS A 88 -47.91 -51.27 -11.22
N GLY A 89 -47.72 -51.43 -12.53
CA GLY A 89 -48.83 -51.90 -13.36
C GLY A 89 -48.64 -52.13 -14.87
N ALA A 90 -47.44 -52.39 -15.40
CA ALA A 90 -47.31 -52.87 -16.79
C ALA A 90 -46.12 -53.83 -16.98
N SER A 91 -46.34 -54.91 -17.71
CA SER A 91 -45.35 -55.94 -18.04
C SER A 91 -44.29 -55.45 -19.04
N HIS A 92 -43.02 -55.81 -18.82
CA HIS A 92 -42.11 -56.15 -19.94
C HIS A 92 -40.89 -56.95 -19.48
N ALA A 93 -40.89 -58.26 -19.74
CA ALA A 93 -39.66 -58.98 -20.03
C ALA A 93 -39.33 -58.70 -21.51
N ASN A 94 -38.27 -57.91 -21.77
CA ASN A 94 -37.53 -57.71 -23.05
C ASN A 94 -36.72 -56.38 -23.05
N LYS A 95 -35.97 -56.07 -21.98
CA LYS A 95 -35.09 -54.87 -21.95
C LYS A 95 -33.67 -55.09 -21.42
N ASP A 96 -33.32 -56.29 -20.99
CA ASP A 96 -31.99 -56.59 -20.43
C ASP A 96 -30.92 -56.88 -21.49
N MET A 97 -31.30 -57.08 -22.77
CA MET A 97 -30.37 -57.37 -23.87
C MET A 97 -29.60 -56.13 -24.38
N ASP A 98 -30.29 -55.01 -24.62
CA ASP A 98 -29.68 -53.83 -25.26
C ASP A 98 -28.66 -53.10 -24.35
N LEU A 99 -28.72 -53.35 -23.04
CA LEU A 99 -27.90 -52.67 -22.04
C LEU A 99 -26.51 -53.32 -21.86
N LEU A 100 -26.37 -54.60 -22.20
CA LEU A 100 -25.10 -55.34 -22.18
C LEU A 100 -24.20 -54.98 -23.37
N ASP A 101 -24.77 -54.88 -24.57
CA ASP A 101 -24.03 -54.60 -25.81
C ASP A 101 -23.37 -53.20 -25.78
N ALA A 102 -24.05 -52.23 -25.16
CA ALA A 102 -23.54 -50.88 -24.91
C ALA A 102 -22.41 -50.80 -23.85
N LEU A 103 -22.27 -51.82 -22.99
CA LEU A 103 -21.16 -51.97 -22.05
C LEU A 103 -19.96 -52.65 -22.74
N GLU A 104 -20.20 -53.68 -23.55
CA GLU A 104 -19.12 -54.36 -24.27
C GLU A 104 -18.41 -53.43 -25.26
N GLN A 105 -19.14 -52.58 -25.99
CA GLN A 105 -18.53 -51.57 -26.87
C GLN A 105 -17.60 -50.60 -26.13
N LYS A 106 -17.96 -50.18 -24.90
CA LYS A 106 -17.12 -49.28 -24.09
C LYS A 106 -15.85 -49.96 -23.58
N SER A 107 -15.89 -51.27 -23.31
CA SER A 107 -14.73 -52.04 -22.85
C SER A 107 -13.55 -52.05 -23.85
N ARG A 108 -13.84 -51.89 -25.15
CA ARG A 108 -12.84 -51.94 -26.23
C ARG A 108 -12.00 -50.67 -26.39
N VAL A 109 -12.41 -49.53 -25.82
CA VAL A 109 -11.81 -48.22 -26.13
C VAL A 109 -10.64 -47.85 -25.19
N PHE A 110 -10.65 -48.32 -23.93
CA PHE A 110 -9.69 -47.88 -22.89
C PHE A 110 -8.86 -49.05 -22.31
N LYS A 111 -8.07 -49.71 -23.15
CA LYS A 111 -7.29 -50.92 -22.81
C LYS A 111 -6.08 -50.71 -21.86
N GLY A 112 -5.90 -49.51 -21.30
CA GLY A 112 -4.69 -49.11 -20.55
C GLY A 112 -4.84 -48.97 -19.03
N LEU A 113 -6.06 -49.10 -18.48
CA LEU A 113 -6.36 -48.80 -17.06
C LEU A 113 -6.94 -50.00 -16.27
N ALA A 114 -6.79 -51.21 -16.79
CA ALA A 114 -7.28 -52.44 -16.16
C ALA A 114 -6.12 -53.31 -15.65
N VAL A 115 -5.54 -52.93 -14.50
CA VAL A 115 -4.73 -53.82 -13.66
C VAL A 115 -5.62 -54.28 -12.49
N PRO A 116 -5.91 -55.59 -12.33
CA PRO A 116 -6.65 -56.07 -11.18
C PRO A 116 -5.81 -55.95 -9.90
N ASP A 117 -6.40 -55.45 -8.81
CA ASP A 117 -5.77 -55.44 -7.50
C ASP A 117 -5.49 -56.87 -7.00
N THR A 118 -4.32 -57.07 -6.37
CA THR A 118 -3.92 -58.35 -5.80
C THR A 118 -4.20 -58.38 -4.31
N GLU A 119 -5.22 -59.14 -3.91
CA GLU A 119 -5.57 -59.34 -2.50
C GLU A 119 -4.41 -59.97 -1.71
N LYS A 120 -3.98 -59.30 -0.63
CA LYS A 120 -3.14 -59.93 0.39
C LYS A 120 -4.02 -60.57 1.46
N ARG A 121 -4.10 -61.90 1.44
CA ARG A 121 -4.62 -62.68 2.58
C ARG A 121 -3.87 -62.31 3.86
N TRP A 122 -4.64 -61.93 4.88
CA TRP A 122 -4.25 -62.10 6.28
C TRP A 122 -4.88 -63.40 6.78
N ALA A 123 -4.23 -64.06 7.73
CA ALA A 123 -4.75 -65.27 8.37
C ALA A 123 -5.06 -64.97 9.84
N GLU A 124 -6.20 -65.46 10.33
CA GLU A 124 -6.61 -65.39 11.72
C GLU A 124 -6.43 -66.75 12.40
N GLU A 125 -5.81 -66.75 13.57
CA GLU A 125 -5.80 -67.79 14.62
C GLU A 125 -5.11 -67.15 15.85
N ASP A 126 -5.59 -67.20 17.09
CA ASP A 126 -6.89 -67.64 17.60
C ASP A 126 -7.15 -67.03 19.01
N TYR A 127 -8.29 -67.35 19.62
CA TYR A 127 -8.77 -67.18 21.01
C TYR A 127 -9.87 -66.13 21.29
N THR A 128 -11.00 -66.68 21.71
CA THR A 128 -12.25 -66.06 22.21
C THR A 128 -12.21 -65.91 23.75
N ASP A 129 -13.18 -65.35 24.50
CA ASP A 129 -14.65 -65.49 24.48
C ASP A 129 -15.32 -64.52 25.51
N ARG A 130 -16.67 -64.45 25.50
CA ARG A 130 -17.62 -64.04 26.60
C ARG A 130 -18.21 -62.63 26.71
N GLN A 131 -19.28 -62.45 25.92
CA GLN A 131 -20.68 -62.34 26.39
C GLN A 131 -21.20 -61.11 27.18
N ALA A 132 -22.00 -60.31 26.44
CA ALA A 132 -23.45 -60.06 26.65
C ALA A 132 -23.98 -59.15 27.79
N ALA A 133 -25.22 -58.67 27.58
CA ALA A 133 -26.05 -57.77 28.41
C ALA A 133 -25.56 -56.30 28.50
N ASP A 134 -26.39 -55.26 28.37
CA ASP A 134 -27.84 -55.16 28.09
C ASP A 134 -28.17 -53.97 27.15
N GLU A 135 -29.33 -54.00 26.50
CA GLU A 135 -29.94 -52.87 25.78
C GLU A 135 -31.07 -52.24 26.63
N ALA A 136 -31.12 -50.90 26.75
CA ALA A 136 -32.37 -50.20 27.09
C ALA A 136 -32.33 -48.70 26.76
N ASP A 137 -33.50 -48.19 26.34
CA ASP A 137 -33.96 -46.79 26.29
C ASP A 137 -33.22 -45.71 25.47
N ALA A 138 -34.02 -44.76 25.00
CA ALA A 138 -33.66 -43.74 24.00
C ALA A 138 -34.46 -42.43 24.24
N GLN A 139 -34.12 -41.40 23.45
CA GLN A 139 -34.89 -40.14 23.26
C GLN A 139 -35.24 -39.31 24.51
N ALA A 140 -34.68 -38.10 24.60
CA ALA A 140 -35.45 -36.84 24.73
C ALA A 140 -34.52 -35.63 24.95
N GLY A 141 -35.08 -34.42 24.86
CA GLY A 141 -34.59 -33.25 25.60
C GLY A 141 -33.60 -32.35 24.87
N ALA A 142 -34.08 -31.18 24.47
CA ALA A 142 -33.26 -29.99 24.30
C ALA A 142 -33.71 -28.92 25.30
N MET A 143 -32.89 -27.88 25.47
CA MET A 143 -33.05 -26.70 26.34
C MET A 143 -32.50 -26.81 27.78
N ASP A 144 -32.02 -25.63 28.21
CA ASP A 144 -31.40 -25.23 29.49
C ASP A 144 -30.32 -26.11 30.13
N ASP A 145 -29.17 -25.48 30.41
CA ASP A 145 -29.03 -24.96 31.78
C ASP A 145 -28.05 -23.77 31.84
N THR A 146 -28.59 -22.55 31.89
CA THR A 146 -27.79 -21.31 32.01
C THR A 146 -27.27 -21.04 33.42
N PHE A 147 -27.33 -22.04 34.32
CA PHE A 147 -27.11 -21.88 35.75
C PHE A 147 -25.81 -22.48 36.32
N ALA A 148 -25.06 -23.28 35.54
CA ALA A 148 -23.83 -23.95 36.00
C ALA A 148 -22.57 -23.05 36.14
N MET A 149 -22.74 -21.72 36.16
CA MET A 149 -21.66 -20.72 36.22
C MET A 149 -21.53 -20.01 37.59
N LEU A 150 -21.83 -20.68 38.71
CA LEU A 150 -21.80 -20.00 40.03
C LEU A 150 -21.34 -20.82 41.26
N GLU A 151 -20.70 -21.99 41.11
CA GLU A 151 -20.08 -22.67 42.27
C GLU A 151 -18.71 -23.29 41.94
N GLY A 152 -17.63 -22.52 42.20
CA GLY A 152 -16.24 -22.94 41.93
C GLY A 152 -15.15 -22.10 42.62
N LEU A 153 -15.51 -21.26 43.59
CA LEU A 153 -14.60 -20.34 44.29
C LEU A 153 -14.54 -20.62 45.80
N ALA A 154 -13.87 -21.71 46.18
CA ALA A 154 -13.48 -21.98 47.56
C ALA A 154 -12.13 -22.71 47.60
N GLY A 155 -11.19 -22.26 48.43
CA GLY A 155 -9.84 -22.82 48.50
C GLY A 155 -9.36 -23.11 49.92
N LYS A 156 -8.51 -24.14 50.04
CA LYS A 156 -7.55 -24.49 51.11
C LYS A 156 -6.93 -25.86 50.74
N ALA A 157 -5.82 -26.36 51.25
CA ALA A 157 -4.54 -25.84 51.76
C ALA A 157 -3.96 -26.89 52.72
N LYS A 158 -2.75 -27.40 52.41
CA LYS A 158 -1.71 -27.91 53.34
C LYS A 158 -1.93 -29.19 54.20
N GLU A 159 -0.84 -29.98 54.28
CA GLU A 159 -0.32 -30.69 55.50
C GLU A 159 -1.11 -31.91 56.07
N ASP A 160 -0.51 -32.97 56.66
CA ASP A 160 0.90 -33.42 56.80
C ASP A 160 1.01 -34.89 57.35
N LYS A 161 2.12 -35.62 57.08
CA LYS A 161 2.69 -36.78 57.87
C LYS A 161 1.80 -38.01 58.21
N GLN A 162 2.26 -39.20 58.67
CA GLN A 162 3.54 -39.80 59.16
C GLN A 162 3.44 -41.37 59.02
N HIS A 163 4.39 -42.30 59.30
CA HIS A 163 5.81 -42.24 59.71
C HIS A 163 6.71 -43.36 59.10
N ALA A 164 6.92 -44.51 59.77
CA ALA A 164 7.89 -45.59 59.46
C ALA A 164 7.65 -46.86 60.35
N PRO A 165 8.29 -48.03 60.08
CA PRO A 165 9.67 -48.36 60.56
C PRO A 165 10.62 -48.79 59.41
N ARG A 166 11.97 -48.64 59.43
CA ARG A 166 13.06 -49.19 60.31
C ARG A 166 13.27 -50.73 60.20
N ASN A 167 14.48 -51.31 60.16
CA ASN A 167 15.87 -50.80 60.01
C ASN A 167 16.92 -51.95 59.90
N ASP A 168 17.90 -51.90 58.98
CA ASP A 168 19.34 -52.31 59.17
C ASP A 168 20.13 -52.18 57.84
N ARG A 169 21.29 -51.48 57.78
CA ARG A 169 22.70 -51.87 58.10
C ARG A 169 23.41 -52.78 57.08
N GLY A 170 24.66 -52.44 56.72
CA GLY A 170 25.62 -53.41 56.16
C GLY A 170 26.57 -52.88 55.06
N THR A 171 27.71 -52.29 55.43
CA THR A 171 28.78 -51.93 54.46
C THR A 171 29.60 -53.15 54.01
N ARG A 172 29.94 -53.27 52.71
CA ARG A 172 31.33 -53.37 52.21
C ARG A 172 31.44 -53.44 50.67
N LYS A 173 32.66 -53.23 50.15
CA LYS A 173 33.02 -53.10 48.72
C LYS A 173 33.68 -54.37 48.17
N ARG A 174 33.49 -54.67 46.86
CA ARG A 174 34.55 -54.89 45.83
C ARG A 174 33.98 -55.47 44.53
N SER A 175 34.05 -54.74 43.40
CA SER A 175 35.04 -54.88 42.30
C SER A 175 34.68 -55.96 41.25
N ARG A 176 34.98 -55.84 39.96
CA ARG A 176 36.14 -55.18 39.32
C ARG A 176 35.80 -54.42 38.02
N SER A 177 36.64 -53.41 37.75
CA SER A 177 37.06 -52.98 36.40
C SER A 177 38.58 -52.83 36.43
N PRO A 178 39.32 -53.30 35.41
CA PRO A 178 40.71 -52.91 35.14
C PRO A 178 40.91 -52.43 33.68
N GLU A 179 41.98 -51.76 33.23
CA GLU A 179 43.10 -50.91 33.74
C GLU A 179 43.69 -50.24 32.46
N HIS A 180 44.48 -49.15 32.38
CA HIS A 180 45.58 -48.49 33.14
C HIS A 180 45.57 -46.97 32.71
N ASN A 181 46.02 -45.90 33.42
CA ASN A 181 47.21 -45.55 34.23
C ASN A 181 48.55 -45.53 33.44
N ASP A 182 49.55 -44.63 33.59
CA ASP A 182 49.86 -43.41 34.40
C ASP A 182 51.03 -42.66 33.65
N TYR A 183 51.57 -41.44 33.86
CA TYR A 183 51.56 -40.29 34.82
C TYR A 183 51.62 -38.96 34.00
N ASP A 184 51.30 -37.71 34.41
CA ASP A 184 51.48 -36.83 35.60
C ASP A 184 52.71 -35.87 35.57
N ARG A 185 52.43 -34.54 35.74
CA ARG A 185 53.34 -33.34 35.85
C ARG A 185 54.31 -33.00 34.68
N GLY A 186 54.71 -31.74 34.43
CA GLY A 186 54.20 -30.44 34.92
C GLY A 186 55.18 -29.23 34.88
N ARG A 187 54.69 -28.04 34.49
CA ARG A 187 55.18 -26.65 34.80
C ARG A 187 56.59 -26.13 34.37
N ARG A 188 56.59 -24.82 34.01
CA ARG A 188 57.68 -23.78 34.00
C ARG A 188 58.65 -23.66 32.80
N ARG A 189 58.41 -22.60 32.00
CA ARG A 189 59.19 -21.35 31.86
C ARG A 189 60.74 -21.37 31.98
N ASP A 190 61.35 -20.61 31.07
CA ASP A 190 62.66 -19.90 31.10
C ASP A 190 63.91 -20.52 30.42
N LYS A 191 64.52 -19.66 29.59
CA LYS A 191 65.97 -19.44 29.35
C LYS A 191 66.86 -20.47 28.59
N TYR A 192 67.18 -20.01 27.38
CA TYR A 192 68.53 -19.75 26.86
C TYR A 192 69.38 -20.87 26.21
N ARG A 193 69.80 -20.53 24.97
CA ARG A 193 71.17 -20.64 24.37
C ARG A 193 71.86 -22.02 24.35
N SER A 194 72.51 -22.43 23.24
CA SER A 194 72.71 -21.82 21.91
C SER A 194 73.70 -22.69 21.10
N ARG A 195 73.93 -22.30 19.84
CA ARG A 195 75.03 -22.73 18.94
C ARG A 195 74.82 -24.13 18.35
N SER A 196 75.01 -24.35 17.05
CA SER A 196 75.34 -23.43 15.93
C SER A 196 74.89 -24.11 14.62
N ARG A 197 74.52 -23.45 13.52
CA ARG A 197 75.05 -22.25 12.80
C ARG A 197 73.86 -21.59 12.05
N SER A 198 73.78 -20.32 11.61
CA SER A 198 74.69 -19.15 11.53
C SER A 198 73.91 -17.83 11.76
N ARG A 199 74.60 -16.69 11.85
CA ARG A 199 74.10 -15.30 12.01
C ARG A 199 74.21 -14.52 10.68
N SER A 200 73.62 -13.34 10.42
CA SER A 200 72.49 -12.57 11.03
C SER A 200 72.26 -11.24 10.27
N GLY A 201 71.04 -10.69 10.29
CA GLY A 201 70.74 -9.28 9.90
C GLY A 201 70.50 -9.06 8.40
N THR A 202 69.94 -7.92 7.93
CA THR A 202 69.39 -6.75 8.65
C THR A 202 68.35 -6.05 7.74
N ARG A 203 67.42 -5.23 8.29
CA ARG A 203 66.79 -4.17 7.48
C ARG A 203 67.78 -3.02 7.33
N TYR A 204 68.09 -2.59 6.11
CA TYR A 204 68.36 -1.18 5.77
C TYR A 204 68.25 -0.96 4.24
N ASN A 205 68.20 0.30 3.82
CA ASN A 205 68.18 0.72 2.43
C ASN A 205 69.61 0.86 1.86
N LYS A 206 69.66 0.78 0.52
CA LYS A 206 70.60 1.45 -0.41
C LYS A 206 72.02 0.89 -0.65
N ASN A 207 72.35 0.98 -1.95
CA ASN A 207 73.66 1.14 -2.60
C ASN A 207 74.69 0.02 -2.52
N ASP A 208 75.25 -0.28 -3.69
CA ASP A 208 76.70 -0.38 -3.93
C ASP A 208 76.96 0.26 -5.32
N ASP A 209 78.06 0.99 -5.47
CA ASP A 209 78.54 1.54 -6.74
C ASP A 209 80.01 1.14 -6.93
N LEU A 210 80.35 0.67 -8.14
CA LEU A 210 81.71 0.66 -8.68
C LEU A 210 81.82 1.88 -9.61
N VAL A 211 82.71 2.87 -9.43
CA VAL A 211 83.80 3.04 -8.45
C VAL A 211 84.04 4.54 -8.16
N ASP A 212 84.72 4.84 -7.04
CA ASP A 212 85.53 6.02 -6.71
C ASP A 212 85.02 7.46 -6.97
N GLU A 213 84.62 8.11 -5.87
CA GLU A 213 85.45 9.15 -5.22
C GLU A 213 86.41 9.98 -6.11
N PHE A 214 86.00 11.21 -6.49
CA PHE A 214 86.80 12.45 -6.24
C PHE A 214 86.08 13.78 -6.63
N GLY A 215 84.91 13.71 -7.25
CA GLY A 215 83.87 14.76 -7.17
C GLY A 215 83.98 16.00 -8.07
N ARG A 216 82.97 16.86 -7.92
CA ARG A 216 82.63 18.08 -8.71
C ARG A 216 82.09 17.87 -10.13
N SER A 217 80.84 18.29 -10.29
CA SER A 217 80.21 19.03 -11.41
C SER A 217 80.96 19.28 -12.74
N ILE A 218 80.13 19.44 -13.79
CA ILE A 218 80.39 19.93 -15.16
C ILE A 218 80.59 18.79 -16.16
N GLY A 219 79.69 18.73 -17.15
CA GLY A 219 79.88 17.93 -18.37
C GLY A 219 80.23 18.83 -19.56
N LYS A 220 80.86 18.24 -20.59
CA LYS A 220 81.04 18.83 -21.92
C LYS A 220 81.36 17.74 -22.96
N TYR A 221 81.01 18.04 -24.22
CA TYR A 221 81.67 17.75 -25.51
C TYR A 221 82.77 16.66 -25.56
N GLY A 222 82.85 15.85 -26.62
CA GLY A 222 82.12 15.92 -27.90
C GLY A 222 82.99 15.38 -29.06
N ASP A 223 82.61 15.71 -30.29
CA ASP A 223 83.31 15.42 -31.56
C ASP A 223 83.41 13.91 -31.92
N ARG A 224 83.35 13.47 -33.19
CA ARG A 224 83.07 14.09 -34.51
C ARG A 224 82.56 12.97 -35.46
N GLU A 225 82.12 13.16 -36.70
CA GLU A 225 82.29 14.28 -37.65
C GLU A 225 81.11 14.37 -38.65
N ASP A 226 80.94 15.56 -39.26
CA ASP A 226 80.38 15.92 -40.59
C ASP A 226 79.39 14.99 -41.38
N SER A 227 78.43 15.51 -42.18
CA SER A 227 78.15 16.90 -42.57
C SER A 227 76.76 17.14 -43.19
N ARG A 228 76.23 18.38 -43.05
CA ARG A 228 75.37 19.13 -44.01
C ARG A 228 73.95 18.59 -44.34
N ARG A 229 72.98 19.39 -44.83
CA ARG A 229 72.67 20.85 -44.70
C ARG A 229 71.33 21.16 -45.41
N ASN A 230 70.35 21.77 -44.71
CA ASN A 230 69.12 22.41 -45.23
C ASN A 230 68.16 21.53 -46.09
N GLY A 231 66.91 22.00 -46.22
CA GLY A 231 66.02 21.60 -47.32
C GLY A 231 64.54 21.52 -46.92
N HIS A 232 63.68 22.18 -47.70
CA HIS A 232 62.22 22.07 -47.62
C HIS A 232 61.66 21.73 -49.02
N SER A 233 60.39 21.32 -49.07
CA SER A 233 59.58 21.07 -50.28
C SER A 233 59.82 19.81 -51.15
N ASP A 234 58.74 19.01 -51.23
CA ASP A 234 58.01 18.55 -52.43
C ASP A 234 58.71 17.82 -53.62
N ARG A 235 58.11 16.65 -53.95
CA ARG A 235 57.72 16.14 -55.29
C ARG A 235 58.74 15.48 -56.26
N ARG A 236 58.41 14.19 -56.50
CA ARG A 236 58.12 13.52 -57.80
C ARG A 236 59.25 12.87 -58.63
N ARG A 237 58.96 11.58 -58.95
CA ARG A 237 59.05 10.88 -60.26
C ARG A 237 60.35 10.16 -60.72
N HIS A 238 60.26 8.83 -60.56
CA HIS A 238 60.31 7.80 -61.64
C HIS A 238 61.63 7.22 -62.18
N ARG A 239 61.48 5.94 -62.55
CA ARG A 239 62.31 5.04 -63.37
C ARG A 239 63.47 4.38 -62.64
N ASP A 240 63.36 3.08 -62.32
CA ASP A 240 63.33 1.87 -63.20
C ASP A 240 64.79 1.51 -63.60
N ARG A 241 65.23 0.24 -63.60
CA ARG A 241 64.46 -0.99 -63.83
C ARG A 241 65.18 -2.28 -63.33
N ASP A 242 64.44 -3.38 -63.44
CA ASP A 242 64.85 -4.78 -63.61
C ASP A 242 64.92 -5.71 -62.36
N GLU A 243 63.81 -6.45 -62.20
CA GLU A 243 63.69 -7.91 -61.98
C GLU A 243 64.35 -8.56 -60.76
N ASP A 244 63.52 -8.84 -59.75
CA ASP A 244 63.02 -10.22 -59.57
C ASP A 244 61.59 -10.20 -58.99
N ALA A 245 60.77 -11.23 -59.25
CA ALA A 245 59.31 -11.13 -59.06
C ALA A 245 58.65 -12.36 -58.41
N ASP A 246 58.20 -12.22 -57.16
CA ASP A 246 57.13 -13.06 -56.60
C ASP A 246 56.31 -12.28 -55.55
N PHE A 247 55.01 -12.11 -55.78
CA PHE A 247 54.15 -11.27 -54.92
C PHE A 247 52.65 -11.55 -55.11
N ARG A 248 51.90 -11.48 -53.99
CA ARG A 248 50.42 -11.44 -53.86
C ARG A 248 49.65 -12.75 -54.08
N ARG A 249 49.15 -13.29 -52.98
CA ARG A 249 47.76 -13.76 -52.89
C ARG A 249 47.07 -13.06 -51.71
N PRO A 250 45.92 -12.39 -51.89
CA PRO A 250 45.01 -12.10 -50.79
C PRO A 250 44.49 -13.41 -50.17
N PRO A 251 44.02 -13.40 -48.90
CA PRO A 251 43.23 -14.52 -48.40
C PRO A 251 41.98 -14.71 -49.28
N PRO A 252 41.51 -15.95 -49.49
CA PRO A 252 40.28 -16.19 -50.26
C PRO A 252 39.08 -15.55 -49.55
N VAL A 253 38.15 -15.00 -50.33
CA VAL A 253 36.87 -14.53 -49.79
C VAL A 253 36.02 -15.76 -49.49
N GLU A 254 35.79 -16.03 -48.21
CA GLU A 254 34.84 -17.04 -47.76
C GLU A 254 33.43 -16.62 -48.20
N LEU A 255 32.74 -17.54 -48.88
CA LEU A 255 31.34 -17.38 -49.28
C LEU A 255 30.46 -17.95 -48.17
N ASP A 256 29.47 -17.18 -47.70
CA ASP A 256 28.53 -17.70 -46.71
C ASP A 256 27.66 -18.80 -47.36
N ASP A 257 27.47 -19.95 -46.69
CA ASP A 257 26.58 -21.02 -47.17
C ASP A 257 25.10 -20.59 -47.25
N HIS A 258 24.71 -19.56 -46.49
CA HIS A 258 23.36 -19.00 -46.45
C HIS A 258 23.42 -17.50 -46.06
N PRO A 259 22.40 -16.67 -46.42
CA PRO A 259 22.42 -15.24 -46.09
C PRO A 259 22.33 -15.02 -44.57
N VAL A 260 23.22 -14.20 -44.03
CA VAL A 260 23.31 -13.92 -42.60
C VAL A 260 22.49 -12.67 -42.24
N LEU A 261 21.61 -12.80 -41.26
CA LEU A 261 20.72 -11.72 -40.80
C LEU A 261 21.55 -10.57 -40.18
N PHE A 262 21.18 -9.33 -40.50
CA PHE A 262 21.91 -8.08 -40.24
C PHE A 262 23.29 -7.94 -40.91
N LYS A 263 23.77 -8.90 -41.72
CA LYS A 263 24.99 -8.72 -42.53
C LYS A 263 24.69 -7.84 -43.75
N VAL A 264 25.65 -6.99 -44.11
CA VAL A 264 25.63 -6.18 -45.34
C VAL A 264 26.29 -6.99 -46.47
N TYR A 265 25.63 -7.01 -47.62
CA TYR A 265 26.09 -7.65 -48.84
C TYR A 265 26.11 -6.64 -50.00
N ASP A 266 27.08 -6.79 -50.89
CA ASP A 266 26.98 -6.23 -52.24
C ASP A 266 25.97 -7.06 -53.03
N GLY A 267 25.10 -6.41 -53.80
CA GLY A 267 24.07 -7.06 -54.60
C GLY A 267 23.88 -6.41 -55.97
N THR A 268 23.02 -7.01 -56.78
CA THR A 268 22.63 -6.48 -58.10
C THR A 268 21.13 -6.59 -58.31
N VAL A 269 20.51 -5.49 -58.73
CA VAL A 269 19.05 -5.39 -58.94
C VAL A 269 18.62 -6.29 -60.11
N THR A 270 17.91 -7.39 -59.84
CA THR A 270 17.43 -8.34 -60.87
C THR A 270 16.13 -7.87 -61.50
N GLY A 271 15.24 -7.26 -60.72
CA GLY A 271 13.94 -6.78 -61.20
C GLY A 271 13.37 -5.68 -60.32
N VAL A 272 12.71 -4.72 -60.94
CA VAL A 272 12.01 -3.62 -60.26
C VAL A 272 10.51 -3.81 -60.49
N LYS A 273 9.71 -3.61 -59.43
CA LYS A 273 8.24 -3.63 -59.41
C LYS A 273 7.72 -2.48 -58.53
N ASP A 274 6.43 -2.24 -58.63
CA ASP A 274 5.67 -1.14 -58.02
C ASP A 274 5.86 -1.04 -56.50
N PHE A 275 5.99 -2.18 -55.82
CA PHE A 275 6.15 -2.31 -54.38
C PHE A 275 7.61 -2.55 -53.91
N GLY A 276 8.59 -2.65 -54.82
CA GLY A 276 9.98 -2.88 -54.43
C GLY A 276 10.89 -3.41 -55.54
N ALA A 277 12.18 -3.55 -55.20
CA ALA A 277 13.21 -4.07 -56.09
C ALA A 277 13.78 -5.38 -55.54
N PHE A 278 13.90 -6.37 -56.42
CA PHE A 278 14.56 -7.64 -56.16
C PHE A 278 16.06 -7.48 -56.40
N VAL A 279 16.86 -7.92 -55.43
CA VAL A 279 18.32 -7.80 -55.43
C VAL A 279 18.92 -9.18 -55.19
N ASN A 280 19.73 -9.65 -56.14
CA ASN A 280 20.54 -10.86 -56.01
C ASN A 280 21.77 -10.53 -55.15
N LEU A 281 22.00 -11.31 -54.09
CA LEU A 281 23.10 -11.12 -53.14
C LEU A 281 24.39 -11.77 -53.64
N LYS A 282 25.50 -11.04 -53.60
CA LYS A 282 26.85 -11.55 -53.87
C LYS A 282 27.57 -11.83 -52.55
N GLY A 283 28.40 -12.87 -52.52
CA GLY A 283 29.07 -13.34 -51.30
C GLY A 283 28.34 -14.49 -50.59
N VAL A 284 27.13 -14.87 -51.06
CA VAL A 284 26.40 -16.06 -50.60
C VAL A 284 26.51 -17.16 -51.65
N LYS A 285 26.57 -18.42 -51.22
CA LYS A 285 26.79 -19.61 -52.05
C LYS A 285 25.52 -20.09 -52.75
N GLY A 286 25.18 -19.43 -53.86
CA GLY A 286 24.04 -19.80 -54.71
C GLY A 286 23.36 -18.57 -55.31
N LYS A 287 22.25 -18.76 -56.03
CA LYS A 287 21.41 -17.63 -56.47
C LYS A 287 20.39 -17.31 -55.39
N VAL A 288 20.71 -16.32 -54.56
CA VAL A 288 19.87 -15.85 -53.45
C VAL A 288 19.36 -14.44 -53.78
N ASP A 289 18.06 -14.34 -54.04
CA ASP A 289 17.37 -13.07 -54.33
C ASP A 289 16.53 -12.65 -53.12
N GLY A 290 16.70 -11.40 -52.67
CA GLY A 290 15.86 -10.78 -51.63
C GLY A 290 15.11 -9.56 -52.15
N LEU A 291 14.12 -9.09 -51.39
CA LEU A 291 13.26 -7.96 -51.76
C LEU A 291 13.56 -6.73 -50.89
N VAL A 292 13.93 -5.62 -51.53
CA VAL A 292 13.90 -4.29 -50.91
C VAL A 292 12.52 -3.69 -51.15
N HIS A 293 11.74 -3.49 -50.09
CA HIS A 293 10.44 -2.79 -50.16
C HIS A 293 10.64 -1.26 -50.29
N VAL A 294 9.68 -0.54 -50.87
CA VAL A 294 9.81 0.92 -51.13
C VAL A 294 10.20 1.72 -49.87
N SER A 295 9.61 1.39 -48.72
CA SER A 295 9.90 2.01 -47.41
C SER A 295 11.24 1.62 -46.76
N ALA A 296 12.06 0.81 -47.46
CA ALA A 296 13.40 0.39 -47.08
C ALA A 296 14.48 0.85 -48.08
N MET A 297 14.12 1.63 -49.10
CA MET A 297 15.07 2.11 -50.12
C MET A 297 15.85 3.35 -49.70
N GLN A 298 15.17 4.35 -49.14
CA GLN A 298 15.75 5.63 -48.75
C GLN A 298 15.12 6.12 -47.45
N GLU A 299 15.88 6.88 -46.65
CA GLU A 299 15.39 7.51 -45.43
C GLU A 299 14.99 8.98 -45.67
N GLY A 300 14.01 9.48 -44.91
CA GLY A 300 13.58 10.88 -44.94
C GLY A 300 12.75 11.34 -46.14
N VAL A 301 12.71 10.60 -47.25
CA VAL A 301 11.97 10.97 -48.48
C VAL A 301 10.93 9.91 -48.85
N ARG A 302 9.72 10.33 -49.21
CA ARG A 302 8.64 9.44 -49.65
C ARG A 302 8.80 9.12 -51.14
N VAL A 303 9.36 7.95 -51.44
CA VAL A 303 9.55 7.45 -52.80
C VAL A 303 8.20 7.00 -53.38
N ASN A 304 7.85 7.47 -54.57
CA ASN A 304 6.58 7.14 -55.24
C ASN A 304 6.67 5.82 -56.03
N HIS A 305 7.77 5.59 -56.77
CA HIS A 305 8.00 4.35 -57.49
C HIS A 305 9.49 3.94 -57.45
N PRO A 306 9.82 2.65 -57.23
CA PRO A 306 11.21 2.18 -57.14
C PRO A 306 12.12 2.43 -58.35
N SER A 307 11.57 2.65 -59.56
CA SER A 307 12.38 3.00 -60.75
C SER A 307 13.19 4.28 -60.58
N ASP A 308 12.72 5.17 -59.71
CA ASP A 308 13.23 6.53 -59.58
C ASP A 308 14.55 6.55 -58.80
N LEU A 309 14.89 5.43 -58.14
CA LEU A 309 16.13 5.23 -57.38
C LEU A 309 17.02 4.11 -57.94
N VAL A 310 16.42 3.05 -58.54
CA VAL A 310 17.18 1.87 -58.99
C VAL A 310 16.75 1.35 -60.37
N SER A 311 17.75 1.06 -61.20
CA SER A 311 17.60 0.40 -62.50
C SER A 311 18.00 -1.08 -62.46
N ARG A 312 17.44 -1.90 -63.35
CA ARG A 312 17.83 -3.32 -63.48
C ARG A 312 19.31 -3.43 -63.89
N GLY A 313 20.04 -4.35 -63.27
CA GLY A 313 21.48 -4.55 -63.44
C GLY A 313 22.36 -3.63 -62.57
N GLN A 314 21.80 -2.63 -61.90
CA GLN A 314 22.56 -1.72 -61.03
C GLN A 314 23.14 -2.46 -59.81
N PRO A 315 24.42 -2.25 -59.46
CA PRO A 315 24.97 -2.70 -58.20
C PRO A 315 24.47 -1.82 -57.05
N VAL A 316 24.06 -2.46 -55.95
CA VAL A 316 23.53 -1.80 -54.73
C VAL A 316 24.06 -2.52 -53.50
N LYS A 317 24.12 -1.85 -52.35
CA LYS A 317 24.51 -2.46 -51.07
C LYS A 317 23.27 -2.64 -50.20
N VAL A 318 23.10 -3.84 -49.65
CA VAL A 318 21.87 -4.25 -48.98
C VAL A 318 22.17 -5.00 -47.70
N LYS A 319 21.44 -4.67 -46.64
CA LYS A 319 21.47 -5.37 -45.35
C LYS A 319 20.29 -6.33 -45.27
N VAL A 320 20.53 -7.54 -44.76
CA VAL A 320 19.45 -8.50 -44.51
C VAL A 320 18.68 -8.08 -43.25
N ALA A 321 17.45 -7.60 -43.42
CA ALA A 321 16.60 -7.12 -42.34
C ALA A 321 15.74 -8.24 -41.72
N SER A 322 15.28 -9.20 -42.52
CA SER A 322 14.56 -10.39 -42.06
C SER A 322 14.78 -11.59 -42.98
N ILE A 323 14.63 -12.79 -42.43
CA ILE A 323 14.63 -14.06 -43.17
C ILE A 323 13.44 -14.88 -42.67
N GLU A 324 12.48 -15.12 -43.56
CA GLU A 324 11.24 -15.87 -43.29
C GLU A 324 11.16 -17.06 -44.25
N GLY A 325 11.78 -18.17 -43.86
CA GLY A 325 11.91 -19.36 -44.70
C GLY A 325 12.70 -19.06 -45.97
N THR A 326 12.02 -19.06 -47.12
CA THR A 326 12.61 -18.74 -48.43
C THR A 326 12.51 -17.25 -48.82
N ARG A 327 11.89 -16.41 -47.99
CA ARG A 327 11.74 -14.96 -48.24
C ARG A 327 12.78 -14.18 -47.45
N ILE A 328 13.47 -13.24 -48.12
CA ILE A 328 14.52 -12.43 -47.53
C ILE A 328 14.15 -10.95 -47.68
N GLY A 329 13.93 -10.28 -46.56
CA GLY A 329 13.70 -8.84 -46.51
C GLY A 329 15.02 -8.09 -46.51
N LEU A 330 15.19 -7.16 -47.44
CA LEU A 330 16.41 -6.37 -47.62
C LEU A 330 16.18 -4.88 -47.35
N SER A 331 17.19 -4.21 -46.81
CA SER A 331 17.19 -2.78 -46.51
C SER A 331 18.38 -2.10 -47.20
N MET A 332 18.10 -1.07 -48.01
CA MET A 332 19.14 -0.20 -48.60
C MET A 332 19.35 1.06 -47.76
N LYS A 333 18.30 1.59 -47.12
CA LYS A 333 18.37 2.81 -46.28
C LYS A 333 19.30 2.66 -45.08
N GLU A 334 19.50 1.43 -44.59
CA GLU A 334 20.41 1.12 -43.48
C GLU A 334 21.87 0.96 -43.92
N VAL A 335 22.19 1.16 -45.21
CA VAL A 335 23.56 0.99 -45.72
C VAL A 335 23.96 2.20 -46.56
N ASP A 336 25.08 2.81 -46.22
CA ASP A 336 25.73 3.78 -47.09
C ASP A 336 26.16 3.07 -48.39
N GLN A 337 25.48 3.37 -49.49
CA GLN A 337 25.71 2.77 -50.80
C GLN A 337 27.14 3.03 -51.31
N SER A 338 27.80 4.09 -50.86
CA SER A 338 29.17 4.44 -51.24
C SER A 338 30.21 3.64 -50.41
N THR A 339 30.23 3.80 -49.09
CA THR A 339 31.26 3.14 -48.24
C THR A 339 30.93 1.70 -47.88
N GLY A 340 29.66 1.28 -47.93
CA GLY A 340 29.20 -0.03 -47.44
C GLY A 340 29.08 -0.13 -45.92
N ARG A 341 29.13 0.99 -45.19
CA ARG A 341 28.92 1.02 -43.73
C ARG A 341 27.44 0.83 -43.40
N ASP A 342 27.17 -0.02 -42.41
CA ASP A 342 25.85 -0.13 -41.77
C ASP A 342 25.58 1.16 -40.98
N LEU A 343 24.51 1.85 -41.32
CA LEU A 343 24.06 3.11 -40.72
C LEU A 343 23.24 2.87 -39.44
N VAL A 344 22.69 1.66 -39.26
CA VAL A 344 21.84 1.30 -38.12
C VAL A 344 22.33 -0.04 -37.50
N PRO A 345 23.55 -0.09 -36.93
CA PRO A 345 24.12 -1.31 -36.36
C PRO A 345 23.44 -1.69 -35.04
N GLN A 346 22.21 -2.22 -35.13
CA GLN A 346 21.53 -2.83 -33.99
C GLN A 346 22.32 -4.06 -33.52
N LYS A 347 22.31 -4.28 -32.19
CA LYS A 347 23.05 -5.37 -31.56
C LYS A 347 22.68 -6.71 -32.20
N ARG A 348 23.69 -7.52 -32.54
CA ARG A 348 23.51 -8.93 -32.88
C ARG A 348 22.72 -9.62 -31.76
N LEU A 349 21.44 -9.87 -32.00
CA LEU A 349 20.63 -10.77 -31.18
C LEU A 349 21.14 -12.18 -31.44
N ALA A 350 21.93 -12.69 -30.50
CA ALA A 350 22.47 -14.05 -30.59
C ALA A 350 21.35 -15.08 -30.40
N SER A 351 20.89 -15.65 -31.52
CA SER A 351 20.30 -16.99 -31.52
C SER A 351 21.29 -17.98 -30.92
N GLY A 352 20.78 -18.99 -30.20
CA GLY A 352 21.59 -19.80 -29.28
C GLY A 352 22.53 -20.84 -29.90
N ALA A 353 23.14 -21.61 -29.00
CA ALA A 353 24.12 -22.69 -29.21
C ALA A 353 25.55 -22.26 -29.65
N ASN A 354 26.49 -22.50 -28.72
CA ASN A 354 27.95 -22.72 -28.90
C ASN A 354 28.78 -21.69 -29.70
N MET A 355 29.67 -20.96 -29.00
CA MET A 355 31.11 -21.32 -28.96
C MET A 355 31.84 -20.62 -27.78
N GLU A 356 33.13 -20.94 -27.60
CA GLU A 356 33.94 -20.61 -26.42
C GLU A 356 34.59 -19.20 -26.43
N ARG A 357 35.37 -18.91 -25.37
CA ARG A 357 36.11 -17.65 -25.19
C ARG A 357 37.48 -17.66 -25.88
N LEU A 358 37.67 -16.73 -26.82
CA LEU A 358 38.94 -16.08 -27.18
C LEU A 358 38.60 -14.64 -27.60
N ASP A 359 39.41 -13.59 -27.41
CA ASP A 359 40.59 -13.37 -26.55
C ASP A 359 40.57 -11.87 -26.14
N GLY A 360 41.48 -11.42 -25.26
CA GLY A 360 41.52 -10.04 -24.76
C GLY A 360 42.11 -9.01 -25.74
N GLY A 361 41.60 -7.78 -25.72
CA GLY A 361 42.18 -6.64 -26.45
C GLY A 361 41.67 -5.29 -25.93
N PHE A 362 42.59 -4.40 -25.55
CA PHE A 362 42.30 -3.00 -25.23
C PHE A 362 42.48 -2.13 -26.48
N THR A 363 41.56 -1.17 -26.72
CA THR A 363 41.78 0.00 -27.57
C THR A 363 41.01 1.20 -27.02
N ASP A 364 41.64 2.38 -27.01
CA ASP A 364 41.13 3.60 -26.38
C ASP A 364 40.22 4.47 -27.27
N ASP A 365 39.38 5.25 -26.58
CA ASP A 365 38.99 6.64 -26.82
C ASP A 365 38.12 7.14 -28.00
N ASN A 366 37.41 8.23 -27.66
CA ASN A 366 36.92 9.34 -28.49
C ASN A 366 35.95 9.04 -29.66
N TYR A 367 34.65 9.11 -29.37
CA TYR A 367 33.81 10.23 -29.80
C TYR A 367 32.53 10.34 -28.93
N GLY A 368 32.03 11.56 -28.71
CA GLY A 368 31.03 11.84 -27.66
C GLY A 368 29.55 11.70 -28.04
N SER A 369 28.81 10.95 -27.20
CA SER A 369 27.38 11.03 -26.83
C SER A 369 26.31 11.55 -27.82
N LEU A 370 25.27 10.73 -28.04
CA LEU A 370 23.88 11.23 -28.06
C LEU A 370 22.80 10.15 -27.78
N ALA A 371 22.80 9.51 -26.60
CA ALA A 371 21.69 8.63 -26.17
C ALA A 371 21.55 8.45 -24.63
N SER A 372 20.63 9.22 -24.03
CA SER A 372 19.96 9.01 -22.72
C SER A 372 20.80 8.66 -21.47
N ASP A 373 21.05 9.67 -20.63
CA ASP A 373 21.48 9.48 -19.24
C ASP A 373 20.36 8.92 -18.34
N VAL A 374 20.53 7.68 -17.88
CA VAL A 374 20.05 7.24 -16.56
C VAL A 374 21.31 6.84 -15.78
N PRO A 375 21.70 7.52 -14.69
CA PRO A 375 23.03 7.28 -14.11
C PRO A 375 23.15 5.90 -13.45
N VAL A 376 23.71 4.97 -14.23
CA VAL A 376 24.11 3.61 -13.88
C VAL A 376 25.46 3.70 -13.17
N ILE A 377 25.52 3.33 -11.87
CA ILE A 377 26.73 3.48 -11.06
C ILE A 377 27.73 2.36 -11.42
N GLU A 378 28.73 2.66 -12.23
CA GLU A 378 29.81 1.74 -12.57
C GLU A 378 30.86 1.63 -11.45
N GLY A 379 31.49 0.46 -11.30
CA GLY A 379 32.53 0.25 -10.29
C GLY A 379 32.83 -1.21 -9.94
N SER A 380 33.87 -1.77 -10.58
CA SER A 380 34.71 -2.91 -10.14
C SER A 380 34.08 -4.28 -9.75
N GLY A 381 34.57 -5.33 -10.42
CA GLY A 381 35.10 -6.53 -9.73
C GLY A 381 34.17 -7.75 -9.52
N GLY A 382 32.85 -7.59 -9.51
CA GLY A 382 31.92 -8.72 -9.33
C GLY A 382 31.69 -9.54 -10.60
N ARG A 383 31.76 -10.89 -10.51
CA ARG A 383 31.22 -11.76 -11.58
C ARG A 383 29.69 -11.57 -11.62
N PRO A 384 29.07 -11.35 -12.80
CA PRO A 384 27.62 -11.20 -12.87
C PRO A 384 26.93 -12.55 -12.64
N MET A 385 26.19 -12.68 -11.54
CA MET A 385 25.20 -13.75 -11.39
C MET A 385 24.10 -13.54 -12.43
N ARG A 386 23.73 -14.60 -13.16
CA ARG A 386 22.54 -14.58 -14.02
C ARG A 386 21.30 -14.51 -13.13
N ASN A 387 20.39 -13.56 -13.41
CA ASN A 387 19.04 -13.58 -12.83
C ASN A 387 18.27 -14.81 -13.35
N ARG A 388 18.34 -15.93 -12.62
CA ARG A 388 17.52 -17.13 -12.85
C ARG A 388 16.06 -16.82 -12.49
N LYS A 389 15.10 -17.29 -13.29
CA LYS A 389 13.67 -17.24 -12.94
C LYS A 389 13.40 -18.35 -11.92
N ARG A 390 13.17 -18.01 -10.65
CA ARG A 390 12.81 -18.98 -9.60
C ARG A 390 11.45 -19.59 -9.92
N MET A 391 11.44 -20.85 -10.36
CA MET A 391 10.22 -21.63 -10.54
C MET A 391 9.75 -22.18 -9.19
N THR A 392 8.43 -22.22 -8.99
CA THR A 392 7.80 -22.70 -7.75
C THR A 392 7.89 -24.22 -7.63
N SER A 393 7.68 -24.75 -6.42
CA SER A 393 7.73 -26.20 -6.16
C SER A 393 6.69 -27.01 -6.98
N PRO A 394 5.45 -26.54 -7.21
CA PRO A 394 4.53 -27.18 -8.16
C PRO A 394 5.02 -27.16 -9.60
N GLU A 395 5.45 -26.00 -10.13
CA GLU A 395 5.99 -25.89 -11.51
C GLU A 395 7.19 -26.83 -11.72
N ARG A 396 8.12 -26.91 -10.75
CA ARG A 396 9.23 -27.87 -10.78
C ARG A 396 8.76 -29.33 -10.80
N TRP A 397 7.74 -29.67 -10.01
CA TRP A 397 7.21 -31.03 -9.95
C TRP A 397 6.48 -31.40 -11.25
N GLU A 398 5.64 -30.52 -11.78
CA GLU A 398 4.96 -30.69 -13.07
C GLU A 398 5.96 -30.85 -14.22
N ILE A 399 6.99 -30.01 -14.30
CA ILE A 399 8.04 -30.13 -15.33
C ILE A 399 8.81 -31.46 -15.18
N ARG A 400 9.12 -31.89 -13.94
CA ARG A 400 9.71 -33.23 -13.70
C ARG A 400 8.77 -34.36 -14.15
N GLN A 401 7.45 -34.26 -13.96
CA GLN A 401 6.49 -35.25 -14.48
C GLN A 401 6.37 -35.21 -16.02
N LEU A 402 6.44 -34.03 -16.63
CA LEU A 402 6.42 -33.87 -18.09
C LEU A 402 7.68 -34.41 -18.78
N ILE A 403 8.84 -34.30 -18.11
CA ILE A 403 10.08 -34.94 -18.54
C ILE A 403 9.99 -36.46 -18.33
N ALA A 404 9.52 -36.94 -17.16
CA ALA A 404 9.38 -38.37 -16.86
C ALA A 404 8.35 -39.09 -17.76
N SER A 405 7.34 -38.37 -18.27
CA SER A 405 6.37 -38.87 -19.26
C SER A 405 6.82 -38.69 -20.72
N GLY A 406 8.01 -38.11 -20.97
CA GLY A 406 8.58 -37.91 -22.30
C GLY A 406 7.86 -36.85 -23.14
N VAL A 407 7.02 -36.02 -22.53
CA VAL A 407 6.27 -34.93 -23.20
C VAL A 407 7.14 -33.67 -23.39
N VAL A 408 8.12 -33.48 -22.51
CA VAL A 408 9.10 -32.38 -22.55
C VAL A 408 10.52 -32.96 -22.60
N SER A 409 11.41 -32.37 -23.40
CA SER A 409 12.80 -32.81 -23.46
C SER A 409 13.57 -32.33 -22.23
N ALA A 410 14.36 -33.21 -21.60
CA ALA A 410 15.27 -32.82 -20.52
C ALA A 410 16.25 -31.71 -20.96
N ALA A 411 16.64 -31.71 -22.24
CA ALA A 411 17.52 -30.70 -22.83
C ALA A 411 16.91 -29.28 -22.88
N ASP A 412 15.59 -29.13 -22.75
CA ASP A 412 14.92 -27.82 -22.66
C ASP A 412 15.06 -27.21 -21.25
N TYR A 413 15.36 -28.02 -20.23
CA TYR A 413 15.46 -27.63 -18.81
C TYR A 413 16.75 -28.17 -18.15
N PRO A 414 17.94 -27.81 -18.65
CA PRO A 414 19.21 -28.39 -18.18
C PRO A 414 19.52 -28.11 -16.70
N ASP A 415 19.04 -27.00 -16.11
CA ASP A 415 19.16 -26.73 -14.67
C ASP A 415 18.46 -27.81 -13.79
N ILE A 416 17.53 -28.61 -14.35
CA ILE A 416 16.84 -29.73 -13.66
C ILE A 416 17.50 -31.08 -13.98
N ASP A 417 18.07 -31.24 -15.18
CA ASP A 417 18.79 -32.45 -15.56
C ASP A 417 20.18 -32.53 -14.90
N GLU A 418 20.86 -31.39 -14.69
CA GLU A 418 22.04 -31.32 -13.81
C GLU A 418 21.69 -31.74 -12.36
N GLU A 419 20.53 -31.34 -11.85
CA GLU A 419 20.01 -31.69 -10.51
C GLU A 419 19.76 -33.21 -10.42
N TYR A 420 19.17 -33.81 -11.45
CA TYR A 420 18.94 -35.27 -11.54
C TYR A 420 20.26 -36.05 -11.62
N ASN A 421 21.17 -35.68 -12.51
CA ASN A 421 22.46 -36.37 -12.69
C ASN A 421 23.41 -36.18 -11.48
N ALA A 422 23.31 -35.06 -10.75
CA ALA A 422 24.00 -34.86 -9.48
C ALA A 422 23.54 -35.86 -8.40
N THR A 423 22.24 -36.15 -8.31
CA THR A 423 21.73 -37.17 -7.36
C THR A 423 22.17 -38.60 -7.72
N LEU A 424 22.48 -38.87 -8.99
CA LEU A 424 22.99 -40.17 -9.44
C LEU A 424 24.49 -40.37 -9.21
N THR A 425 25.26 -39.28 -9.03
CA THR A 425 26.73 -39.29 -8.96
C THR A 425 27.29 -39.06 -7.55
N GLY A 426 26.52 -38.49 -6.64
CA GLY A 426 26.83 -38.45 -5.20
C GLY A 426 27.90 -37.44 -4.76
N GLU A 427 28.49 -36.67 -5.68
CA GLU A 427 29.48 -35.62 -5.37
C GLU A 427 28.86 -34.21 -5.19
N GLY A 428 27.54 -34.08 -5.28
CA GLY A 428 26.84 -32.82 -5.04
C GLY A 428 26.79 -32.44 -3.56
N THR A 429 27.54 -31.42 -3.15
CA THR A 429 27.31 -30.75 -1.86
C THR A 429 25.99 -29.99 -1.91
N PHE A 430 24.94 -30.58 -1.36
CA PHE A 430 23.62 -29.99 -1.22
C PHE A 430 23.67 -28.70 -0.37
N GLU A 431 23.63 -27.54 -1.02
CA GLU A 431 22.84 -26.41 -0.51
C GLU A 431 21.43 -26.54 -1.08
N GLU A 432 20.64 -27.45 -0.52
CA GLU A 432 19.19 -27.41 -0.69
C GLU A 432 18.71 -26.08 -0.10
N GLU A 433 18.12 -25.20 -0.93
CA GLU A 433 17.28 -24.13 -0.40
C GLU A 433 16.00 -24.76 0.14
N GLU A 434 16.08 -25.38 1.32
CA GLU A 434 14.92 -25.86 2.07
C GLU A 434 13.84 -24.78 2.08
N ASP A 435 12.60 -25.16 1.73
CA ASP A 435 11.41 -24.32 1.88
C ASP A 435 11.09 -24.19 3.38
N ILE A 436 11.92 -23.40 4.08
CA ILE A 436 11.90 -23.14 5.52
C ILE A 436 10.54 -22.54 5.89
N ASP A 437 9.70 -23.40 6.44
CA ASP A 437 8.42 -23.02 7.02
C ASP A 437 8.70 -22.36 8.38
N ILE A 438 8.09 -21.21 8.63
CA ILE A 438 8.30 -20.43 9.86
C ILE A 438 7.06 -20.52 10.72
N GLU A 439 7.28 -20.70 12.02
CA GLU A 439 6.25 -20.58 13.04
C GLU A 439 6.54 -19.38 13.95
N VAL A 440 5.49 -18.70 14.38
CA VAL A 440 5.56 -17.74 15.50
C VAL A 440 5.89 -18.52 16.79
N LYS A 441 6.62 -17.88 17.71
CA LYS A 441 6.96 -18.42 19.02
C LYS A 441 5.89 -18.06 20.04
N ASP A 442 5.18 -19.05 20.59
CA ASP A 442 4.06 -18.84 21.53
C ASP A 442 4.50 -18.46 22.98
N GLU A 443 5.71 -17.93 23.16
CA GLU A 443 6.26 -17.62 24.49
C GLU A 443 6.04 -16.15 24.86
N GLU A 444 5.26 -15.92 25.92
CA GLU A 444 4.98 -14.58 26.46
C GLU A 444 6.25 -13.91 27.05
N PRO A 445 6.37 -12.57 26.99
CA PRO A 445 7.44 -11.84 27.67
C PRO A 445 7.39 -12.09 29.20
N PRO A 446 8.53 -12.33 29.89
CA PRO A 446 8.51 -12.69 31.31
C PRO A 446 7.78 -11.70 32.22
N PHE A 447 7.89 -10.40 31.94
CA PHE A 447 7.20 -9.33 32.70
C PHE A 447 5.70 -9.18 32.38
N LEU A 448 5.16 -9.87 31.37
CA LEU A 448 3.74 -9.86 31.00
C LEU A 448 3.02 -11.20 31.24
N ALA A 449 3.72 -12.20 31.77
CA ALA A 449 3.24 -13.57 31.89
C ALA A 449 1.85 -13.67 32.57
N GLY A 450 0.88 -14.22 31.84
CA GLY A 450 -0.52 -14.39 32.26
C GLY A 450 -1.44 -13.19 32.05
N GLN A 451 -0.92 -11.99 31.74
CA GLN A 451 -1.76 -10.79 31.50
C GLN A 451 -2.25 -10.71 30.05
N THR A 452 -1.43 -11.12 29.08
CA THR A 452 -1.77 -11.05 27.65
C THR A 452 -2.96 -11.94 27.27
N LYS A 453 -3.08 -13.15 27.84
CA LYS A 453 -4.19 -14.06 27.53
C LYS A 453 -5.55 -13.49 27.94
N GLN A 454 -5.67 -12.86 29.10
CA GLN A 454 -6.91 -12.17 29.51
C GLN A 454 -7.23 -10.96 28.61
N SER A 455 -6.23 -10.29 28.06
CA SER A 455 -6.44 -9.16 27.16
C SER A 455 -7.11 -9.57 25.83
N LEU A 456 -6.87 -10.79 25.34
CA LEU A 456 -7.43 -11.29 24.07
C LEU A 456 -8.94 -11.59 24.12
N GLU A 457 -9.53 -11.68 25.31
CA GLU A 457 -10.96 -11.93 25.54
C GLU A 457 -11.78 -10.63 25.68
N LEU A 458 -11.11 -9.51 25.98
CA LEU A 458 -11.74 -8.21 26.19
C LEU A 458 -12.01 -7.50 24.84
N SER A 459 -13.29 -7.22 24.56
CA SER A 459 -13.73 -6.57 23.32
C SER A 459 -13.13 -5.16 23.15
N PRO A 460 -12.79 -4.73 21.91
CA PRO A 460 -12.29 -3.39 21.64
C PRO A 460 -13.28 -2.29 22.06
N ILE A 461 -12.78 -1.08 22.32
CA ILE A 461 -13.62 0.04 22.76
C ILE A 461 -14.71 0.32 21.73
N ARG A 462 -15.97 0.33 22.21
CA ARG A 462 -17.12 0.79 21.44
C ARG A 462 -17.02 2.30 21.22
N VAL A 463 -16.50 2.71 20.06
CA VAL A 463 -16.42 4.12 19.64
C VAL A 463 -17.82 4.73 19.47
N VAL A 464 -18.84 3.89 19.22
CA VAL A 464 -20.24 4.27 19.08
C VAL A 464 -21.04 3.80 20.30
N LYS A 465 -21.82 4.72 20.90
CA LYS A 465 -22.63 4.51 22.12
C LYS A 465 -23.75 3.47 21.91
N ALA A 466 -24.40 3.51 20.75
CA ALA A 466 -25.47 2.61 20.34
C ALA A 466 -25.17 2.05 18.94
N PRO A 467 -24.60 0.82 18.80
CA PRO A 467 -24.21 0.27 17.51
C PRO A 467 -25.42 0.02 16.59
N ASP A 468 -26.58 -0.31 17.14
CA ASP A 468 -27.83 -0.54 16.41
C ASP A 468 -28.67 0.74 16.20
N GLY A 469 -28.09 1.91 16.57
CA GLY A 469 -28.72 3.22 16.44
C GLY A 469 -29.08 3.60 15.00
N SER A 470 -29.93 4.61 14.86
CA SER A 470 -30.28 5.19 13.56
C SER A 470 -29.05 5.82 12.89
N MET A 471 -28.25 6.58 13.64
CA MET A 471 -27.05 7.25 13.12
C MET A 471 -26.00 6.26 12.61
N ASN A 472 -25.77 5.17 13.35
CA ASN A 472 -24.76 4.19 12.94
C ASN A 472 -25.18 3.42 11.68
N ARG A 473 -26.49 3.14 11.52
CA ARG A 473 -27.02 2.56 10.28
C ARG A 473 -26.89 3.50 9.09
N SER A 474 -27.15 4.81 9.25
CA SER A 474 -26.91 5.80 8.19
C SER A 474 -25.42 5.97 7.85
N ALA A 475 -24.49 5.82 8.80
CA ALA A 475 -23.05 5.83 8.52
C ALA A 475 -22.61 4.64 7.64
N MET A 476 -23.13 3.44 7.94
CA MET A 476 -22.85 2.22 7.16
C MET A 476 -23.53 2.28 5.78
N ALA A 477 -24.79 2.73 5.72
CA ALA A 477 -25.53 2.92 4.47
C ALA A 477 -24.85 3.95 3.56
N GLY A 478 -24.49 5.13 4.08
CA GLY A 478 -23.78 6.16 3.33
C GLY A 478 -22.42 5.70 2.80
N THR A 479 -21.71 4.83 3.54
CA THR A 479 -20.45 4.22 3.09
C THR A 479 -20.68 3.25 1.92
N ASN A 480 -21.74 2.44 1.96
CA ASN A 480 -22.12 1.55 0.86
C ASN A 480 -22.62 2.33 -0.37
N LEU A 481 -23.47 3.34 -0.19
CA LEU A 481 -23.97 4.20 -1.28
C LEU A 481 -22.83 4.99 -1.94
N ALA A 482 -21.83 5.44 -1.17
CA ALA A 482 -20.64 6.09 -1.74
C ALA A 482 -19.79 5.12 -2.57
N LYS A 483 -19.70 3.85 -2.16
CA LYS A 483 -19.05 2.78 -2.95
C LYS A 483 -19.83 2.48 -4.24
N GLU A 484 -21.14 2.32 -4.14
CA GLU A 484 -22.03 2.06 -5.29
C GLU A 484 -21.98 3.21 -6.31
N ARG A 485 -22.12 4.47 -5.86
CA ARG A 485 -21.96 5.66 -6.71
C ARG A 485 -20.59 5.73 -7.39
N ARG A 486 -19.53 5.24 -6.74
CA ARG A 486 -18.18 5.16 -7.30
C ARG A 486 -18.05 4.05 -8.34
N GLU A 487 -18.63 2.88 -8.10
CA GLU A 487 -18.63 1.75 -9.03
C GLU A 487 -19.47 2.08 -10.27
N LEU A 488 -20.67 2.65 -10.09
CA LEU A 488 -21.55 3.14 -11.17
C LEU A 488 -20.89 4.27 -11.98
N LYS A 489 -20.29 5.28 -11.33
CA LYS A 489 -19.56 6.34 -12.05
C LYS A 489 -18.29 5.84 -12.74
N GLN A 490 -17.67 4.76 -12.25
CA GLN A 490 -16.56 4.10 -12.95
C GLN A 490 -17.06 3.32 -14.18
N GLN A 491 -18.21 2.65 -14.08
CA GLN A 491 -18.88 1.99 -15.18
C GLN A 491 -19.31 2.99 -16.26
N GLU A 492 -20.00 4.08 -15.91
CA GLU A 492 -20.33 5.18 -16.83
C GLU A 492 -19.08 5.73 -17.56
N LEU A 493 -17.93 5.82 -16.89
CA LEU A 493 -16.68 6.29 -17.51
C LEU A 493 -16.03 5.24 -18.41
N GLN A 494 -16.27 3.95 -18.19
CA GLN A 494 -15.89 2.87 -19.09
C GLN A 494 -16.83 2.82 -20.30
N ASP A 495 -18.13 2.93 -20.08
CA ASP A 495 -19.16 2.94 -21.12
C ASP A 495 -19.00 4.17 -22.02
N LYS A 496 -18.88 5.39 -21.46
CA LYS A 496 -18.59 6.62 -22.24
C LYS A 496 -17.21 6.60 -22.90
N ALA A 497 -16.29 5.73 -22.50
CA ALA A 497 -15.03 5.49 -23.20
C ALA A 497 -15.17 4.44 -24.31
N ALA A 498 -16.04 3.45 -24.15
CA ALA A 498 -16.40 2.47 -25.16
C ALA A 498 -17.25 3.09 -26.27
N GLU A 499 -18.26 3.91 -25.92
CA GLU A 499 -19.02 4.75 -26.86
C GLU A 499 -18.07 5.63 -27.69
N LYS A 500 -17.15 6.36 -27.06
CA LYS A 500 -16.13 7.17 -27.76
C LYS A 500 -15.10 6.37 -28.53
N ALA A 501 -15.02 5.05 -28.34
CA ALA A 501 -14.23 4.16 -29.18
C ALA A 501 -15.04 3.56 -30.34
N ALA A 502 -16.37 3.43 -30.18
CA ALA A 502 -17.31 2.95 -31.19
C ALA A 502 -17.74 4.04 -32.19
N ASP A 503 -17.91 5.29 -31.71
CA ASP A 503 -18.23 6.49 -32.50
C ASP A 503 -17.07 6.93 -33.43
N VAL A 504 -15.92 6.24 -33.36
CA VAL A 504 -14.72 6.45 -34.18
C VAL A 504 -14.52 5.26 -35.12
N ASP A 505 -15.53 4.94 -35.93
CA ASP A 505 -15.35 3.99 -37.04
C ASP A 505 -14.49 4.61 -38.16
N LEU A 506 -13.20 4.32 -38.07
CA LEU A 506 -12.17 4.71 -39.03
C LEU A 506 -12.36 4.08 -40.44
N ASN A 507 -13.15 3.02 -40.58
CA ASN A 507 -13.45 2.42 -41.89
C ASN A 507 -14.58 3.17 -42.62
N ALA A 508 -15.64 3.58 -41.91
CA ALA A 508 -16.78 4.27 -42.53
C ALA A 508 -16.35 5.55 -43.28
N GLN A 509 -15.50 6.37 -42.68
CA GLN A 509 -14.96 7.60 -43.30
C GLN A 509 -14.04 7.35 -44.51
N TRP A 510 -13.65 6.10 -44.77
CA TRP A 510 -12.83 5.71 -45.92
C TRP A 510 -13.63 5.12 -47.09
N GLN A 511 -14.92 4.83 -46.91
CA GLN A 511 -15.77 4.18 -47.92
C GLN A 511 -16.74 5.13 -48.63
N ASP A 512 -16.89 6.38 -48.18
CA ASP A 512 -17.69 7.39 -48.87
C ASP A 512 -16.90 8.07 -50.03
N PRO A 513 -17.32 7.91 -51.30
CA PRO A 513 -16.66 8.53 -52.44
C PRO A 513 -16.97 10.03 -52.59
N MET A 514 -17.99 10.58 -51.92
CA MET A 514 -18.45 11.96 -52.12
C MET A 514 -17.73 13.02 -51.25
N VAL A 515 -17.03 12.63 -50.17
CA VAL A 515 -16.35 13.60 -49.29
C VAL A 515 -15.19 14.29 -50.02
N ALA A 516 -15.18 15.62 -50.02
CA ALA A 516 -14.20 16.43 -50.74
C ALA A 516 -12.76 16.22 -50.24
N PRO A 517 -11.72 16.35 -51.08
CA PRO A 517 -10.34 16.05 -50.68
C PRO A 517 -9.81 16.85 -49.48
N GLU A 518 -10.27 18.09 -49.29
CA GLU A 518 -9.81 18.99 -48.23
C GLU A 518 -10.40 18.68 -46.85
N GLU A 519 -11.49 17.90 -46.77
CA GLU A 519 -12.15 17.54 -45.51
C GLU A 519 -11.61 16.22 -44.91
N ARG A 520 -10.82 15.47 -45.67
CA ARG A 520 -10.27 14.15 -45.32
C ARG A 520 -9.10 14.24 -44.32
N LYS A 521 -9.42 14.53 -43.05
CA LYS A 521 -8.45 14.62 -41.95
C LYS A 521 -7.76 13.28 -41.69
N PHE A 522 -6.42 13.26 -41.64
CA PHE A 522 -5.68 12.06 -41.29
C PHE A 522 -5.84 11.70 -39.81
N ALA A 523 -5.92 10.40 -39.49
CA ALA A 523 -6.00 9.90 -38.12
C ALA A 523 -4.78 10.29 -37.24
N ALA A 524 -3.64 10.61 -37.86
CA ALA A 524 -2.47 11.16 -37.18
C ALA A 524 -2.69 12.62 -36.70
N ASP A 525 -3.31 13.45 -37.55
CA ASP A 525 -3.63 14.83 -37.19
C ASP A 525 -4.77 14.89 -36.17
N LEU A 526 -5.74 13.97 -36.24
CA LEU A 526 -6.77 13.86 -35.21
C LEU A 526 -6.17 13.52 -33.84
N ARG A 527 -5.19 12.61 -33.77
CA ARG A 527 -4.46 12.29 -32.52
C ARG A 527 -3.66 13.46 -31.95
N ASN A 528 -3.12 14.34 -32.79
CA ASN A 528 -2.41 15.54 -32.34
C ASN A 528 -3.38 16.68 -31.96
N ALA A 529 -4.48 16.85 -32.69
CA ALA A 529 -5.54 17.81 -32.37
C ALA A 529 -6.35 17.43 -31.12
N GLN A 530 -6.40 16.13 -30.77
CA GLN A 530 -6.97 15.63 -29.52
C GLN A 530 -6.02 15.72 -28.30
N GLN A 531 -4.91 16.45 -28.37
CA GLN A 531 -4.27 16.91 -27.13
C GLN A 531 -5.13 18.03 -26.51
N PRO A 532 -5.83 17.81 -25.38
CA PRO A 532 -6.59 18.88 -24.74
C PRO A 532 -5.63 20.00 -24.34
N LYS A 533 -6.06 21.25 -24.52
CA LYS A 533 -5.27 22.40 -24.07
C LYS A 533 -5.09 22.29 -22.55
N GLN A 534 -3.99 22.79 -22.01
CA GLN A 534 -3.68 22.62 -20.58
C GLN A 534 -4.80 23.13 -19.65
N ASP A 535 -5.58 24.13 -20.09
CA ASP A 535 -6.77 24.66 -19.41
C ASP A 535 -7.94 23.65 -19.27
N GLU A 536 -8.01 22.58 -20.08
CA GLU A 536 -9.11 21.60 -20.05
C GLU A 536 -8.85 20.41 -19.11
N ALA A 537 -7.61 20.23 -18.63
CA ALA A 537 -7.17 19.05 -17.87
C ALA A 537 -7.61 19.05 -16.37
N VAL A 538 -8.75 19.68 -16.08
CA VAL A 538 -9.32 19.93 -14.74
C VAL A 538 -10.84 20.03 -14.88
N PRO A 539 -11.66 19.43 -14.00
CA PRO A 539 -13.12 19.53 -14.05
C PRO A 539 -13.63 20.98 -14.08
N GLU A 540 -14.72 21.25 -14.79
CA GLU A 540 -15.26 22.60 -15.02
C GLU A 540 -15.45 23.39 -13.70
N TRP A 541 -16.02 22.75 -12.68
CA TRP A 541 -16.20 23.34 -11.35
C TRP A 541 -14.87 23.69 -10.66
N LYS A 542 -13.84 22.86 -10.83
CA LYS A 542 -12.48 23.14 -10.32
C LYS A 542 -11.80 24.27 -11.10
N ARG A 543 -12.03 24.39 -12.41
CA ARG A 543 -11.52 25.49 -13.24
C ARG A 543 -12.10 26.84 -12.83
N VAL A 544 -13.43 26.93 -12.65
CA VAL A 544 -14.11 28.15 -12.19
C VAL A 544 -13.58 28.57 -10.81
N THR A 545 -13.38 27.61 -9.90
CA THR A 545 -12.82 27.85 -8.56
C THR A 545 -11.29 28.02 -8.52
N MET A 546 -10.60 28.00 -9.66
CA MET A 546 -9.14 28.24 -9.81
C MET A 546 -8.81 29.59 -10.50
N GLY A 547 -9.75 30.54 -10.54
CA GLY A 547 -9.63 31.87 -11.15
C GLY A 547 -8.26 32.57 -11.05
N LYS A 548 -7.82 33.16 -12.17
CA LYS A 548 -6.41 33.44 -12.57
C LYS A 548 -5.57 34.43 -11.73
N ASN A 549 -6.03 34.93 -10.58
CA ASN A 549 -5.24 35.84 -9.72
C ASN A 549 -5.48 35.57 -8.23
N ALA A 550 -4.45 35.06 -7.54
CA ALA A 550 -4.45 34.88 -6.09
C ALA A 550 -4.22 36.22 -5.36
N SER A 551 -5.29 37.03 -5.27
CA SER A 551 -5.36 38.15 -4.32
C SER A 551 -5.41 37.59 -2.89
N PHE A 552 -4.38 37.83 -2.07
CA PHE A 552 -4.55 37.70 -0.63
C PHE A 552 -5.60 38.72 -0.17
N GLY A 553 -6.80 38.26 0.18
CA GLY A 553 -7.99 39.09 0.43
C GLY A 553 -7.72 40.32 1.28
N LYS A 554 -8.35 41.45 0.91
CA LYS A 554 -8.15 42.76 1.56
C LYS A 554 -8.46 42.67 3.05
N ARG A 555 -7.41 42.61 3.87
CA ARG A 555 -7.48 42.79 5.32
C ARG A 555 -8.07 44.16 5.64
N THR A 556 -9.32 44.16 6.10
CA THR A 556 -9.93 45.07 7.09
C THR A 556 -9.34 46.49 7.20
N THR A 557 -10.16 47.50 6.89
CA THR A 557 -9.83 48.94 6.93
C THR A 557 -9.49 49.52 8.32
N MET A 558 -9.38 48.69 9.37
CA MET A 558 -9.11 49.11 10.75
C MET A 558 -7.65 48.85 11.12
N SER A 559 -7.03 49.74 11.90
CA SER A 559 -5.65 49.54 12.36
C SER A 559 -5.52 48.30 13.27
N MET A 560 -4.36 47.64 13.23
CA MET A 560 -4.10 46.42 14.02
C MET A 560 -4.28 46.65 15.53
N LYS A 561 -3.98 47.86 16.05
CA LYS A 561 -4.25 48.22 17.44
C LYS A 561 -5.74 48.26 17.76
N GLN A 562 -6.55 48.93 16.93
CA GLN A 562 -8.01 48.96 17.09
C GLN A 562 -8.61 47.54 17.00
N GLN A 563 -8.06 46.67 16.14
CA GLN A 563 -8.46 45.26 16.08
C GLN A 563 -8.18 44.54 17.42
N ARG A 564 -6.96 44.65 17.98
CA ARG A 564 -6.61 44.05 19.28
C ARG A 564 -7.50 44.57 20.41
N GLU A 565 -7.70 45.89 20.49
CA GLU A 565 -8.56 46.54 21.50
C GLU A 565 -10.05 46.15 21.34
N SER A 566 -10.46 45.78 20.12
CA SER A 566 -11.82 45.30 19.86
C SER A 566 -12.08 43.86 20.35
N LEU A 567 -11.07 43.05 20.66
CA LEU A 567 -11.28 41.64 21.02
C LEU A 567 -11.89 41.48 22.44
N PRO A 568 -12.79 40.51 22.68
CA PRO A 568 -13.41 40.29 24.00
C PRO A 568 -12.41 40.21 25.15
N VAL A 569 -11.31 39.46 24.96
CA VAL A 569 -10.26 39.27 25.97
C VAL A 569 -9.56 40.57 26.40
N TYR A 570 -9.56 41.63 25.58
CA TYR A 570 -8.91 42.90 25.94
C TYR A 570 -9.55 43.55 27.17
N LYS A 571 -10.87 43.44 27.33
CA LYS A 571 -11.59 43.91 28.53
C LYS A 571 -11.10 43.25 29.83
N PHE A 572 -10.65 42.00 29.71
CA PHE A 572 -10.23 41.15 30.83
C PHE A 572 -8.70 41.15 31.03
N ARG A 573 -7.92 41.83 30.17
CA ARG A 573 -6.45 41.84 30.17
C ARG A 573 -5.82 42.04 31.56
N LYS A 574 -6.33 43.00 32.35
CA LYS A 574 -5.79 43.24 33.71
C LYS A 574 -6.14 42.10 34.67
N GLN A 575 -7.42 41.72 34.75
CA GLN A 575 -7.90 40.64 35.62
C GLN A 575 -7.20 39.30 35.33
N LEU A 576 -6.91 39.02 34.05
CA LEU A 576 -6.12 37.88 33.61
C LEU A 576 -4.68 37.94 34.17
N LEU A 577 -3.99 39.08 34.04
CA LEU A 577 -2.61 39.22 34.52
C LEU A 577 -2.50 39.15 36.04
N ASP A 578 -3.48 39.73 36.75
CA ASP A 578 -3.61 39.59 38.20
C ASP A 578 -3.85 38.11 38.57
N ALA A 579 -4.78 37.41 37.88
CA ALA A 579 -5.06 35.99 38.11
C ALA A 579 -3.87 35.05 37.81
N VAL A 580 -3.11 35.29 36.75
CA VAL A 580 -1.88 34.53 36.40
C VAL A 580 -0.77 34.76 37.44
N LYS A 581 -0.69 35.95 38.02
CA LYS A 581 0.27 36.27 39.08
C LYS A 581 -0.06 35.54 40.38
N ASP A 582 -1.35 35.48 40.74
CA ASP A 582 -1.80 34.89 41.99
C ASP A 582 -1.88 33.34 41.93
N ASN A 583 -2.15 32.74 40.77
CA ASN A 583 -2.35 31.30 40.62
C ASN A 583 -1.25 30.62 39.78
N GLN A 584 -0.70 29.51 40.26
CA GLN A 584 0.37 28.80 39.52
C GLN A 584 -0.18 28.01 38.32
N MET A 585 -1.38 27.43 38.47
CA MET A 585 -2.14 26.77 37.41
C MET A 585 -3.50 27.45 37.27
N MET A 586 -3.98 27.65 36.05
CA MET A 586 -5.35 28.10 35.80
C MET A 586 -5.90 27.57 34.48
N ILE A 587 -7.22 27.41 34.41
CA ILE A 587 -7.94 27.11 33.17
C ILE A 587 -8.55 28.39 32.64
N VAL A 588 -8.41 28.66 31.34
CA VAL A 588 -9.01 29.81 30.67
C VAL A 588 -10.02 29.29 29.64
N VAL A 589 -11.30 29.48 29.95
CA VAL A 589 -12.42 29.12 29.07
C VAL A 589 -12.81 30.35 28.26
N GLY A 590 -13.13 30.16 26.99
CA GLY A 590 -13.73 31.21 26.18
C GLY A 590 -13.92 30.80 24.73
N ASP A 591 -14.98 31.32 24.11
CA ASP A 591 -15.37 30.93 22.76
C ASP A 591 -14.27 31.15 21.73
N THR A 592 -14.25 30.33 20.70
CA THR A 592 -13.36 30.52 19.55
C THR A 592 -13.57 31.90 18.92
N GLY A 593 -12.49 32.65 18.67
CA GLY A 593 -12.56 34.04 18.21
C GLY A 593 -12.58 35.11 19.31
N SER A 594 -12.69 34.74 20.60
CA SER A 594 -12.57 35.69 21.74
C SER A 594 -11.19 36.34 21.89
N GLY A 595 -10.19 35.85 21.16
CA GLY A 595 -8.81 36.35 21.14
C GLY A 595 -7.82 35.55 21.98
N LYS A 596 -8.20 34.40 22.57
CA LYS A 596 -7.38 33.62 23.52
C LYS A 596 -5.93 33.47 23.04
N THR A 597 -5.75 32.71 21.96
CA THR A 597 -4.47 32.23 21.43
C THR A 597 -3.53 33.34 20.95
N THR A 598 -4.09 34.44 20.43
CA THR A 598 -3.31 35.56 19.89
C THR A 598 -2.95 36.56 20.97
N GLN A 599 -3.84 36.85 21.93
CA GLN A 599 -3.62 37.92 22.90
C GLN A 599 -3.03 37.46 24.24
N LEU A 600 -3.32 36.24 24.74
CA LEU A 600 -2.79 35.80 26.06
C LEU A 600 -1.26 35.86 26.08
N THR A 601 -0.61 35.29 25.06
CA THR A 601 0.85 35.27 24.91
C THR A 601 1.44 36.68 24.86
N GLN A 602 0.81 37.60 24.13
CA GLN A 602 1.20 39.01 24.06
C GLN A 602 1.05 39.68 25.43
N TYR A 603 -0.07 39.50 26.13
CA TYR A 603 -0.28 40.08 27.46
C TYR A 603 0.70 39.53 28.50
N LEU A 604 1.04 38.24 28.45
CA LEU A 604 2.06 37.62 29.30
C LEU A 604 3.46 38.19 29.04
N ALA A 605 3.81 38.44 27.77
CA ALA A 605 5.07 39.08 27.40
C ALA A 605 5.12 40.55 27.88
N GLU A 606 4.04 41.30 27.64
CA GLU A 606 3.84 42.67 28.14
C GLU A 606 3.85 42.73 29.68
N GLY A 607 3.42 41.66 30.36
CA GLY A 607 3.48 41.48 31.81
C GLY A 607 4.86 41.07 32.35
N GLY A 608 5.89 40.98 31.50
CA GLY A 608 7.28 40.71 31.88
C GLY A 608 7.67 39.23 31.98
N TYR A 609 6.73 38.28 31.77
CA TYR A 609 7.05 36.85 31.83
C TYR A 609 8.04 36.40 30.74
N GLY A 610 8.12 37.14 29.63
CA GLY A 610 9.07 36.91 28.54
C GLY A 610 10.50 37.45 28.77
N ASN A 611 10.81 37.99 29.95
CA ASN A 611 12.12 38.59 30.25
C ASN A 611 13.12 37.59 30.86
N ASN A 612 12.64 36.67 31.70
CA ASN A 612 13.48 35.70 32.43
C ASN A 612 13.40 34.28 31.84
N GLY A 613 12.75 34.13 30.69
CA GLY A 613 12.49 32.85 30.02
C GLY A 613 11.45 33.03 28.91
N MET A 614 11.24 31.99 28.11
CA MET A 614 10.26 32.01 27.01
C MET A 614 8.84 31.70 27.48
N ILE A 615 7.86 32.27 26.77
CA ILE A 615 6.45 31.88 26.85
C ILE A 615 6.20 30.85 25.75
N GLY A 616 5.95 29.60 26.15
CA GLY A 616 5.61 28.50 25.25
C GLY A 616 4.09 28.40 25.07
N CYS A 617 3.61 28.40 23.83
CA CYS A 617 2.21 28.12 23.51
C CYS A 617 2.13 26.88 22.62
N THR A 618 1.42 25.83 23.07
CA THR A 618 1.20 24.65 22.24
C THR A 618 -0.05 24.79 21.38
N GLN A 619 -0.15 23.96 20.34
CA GLN A 619 -1.28 23.84 19.42
C GLN A 619 -1.35 22.39 18.95
N PRO A 620 -2.54 21.76 18.88
CA PRO A 620 -2.65 20.42 18.31
C PRO A 620 -2.29 20.37 16.82
N ARG A 621 -2.48 21.47 16.07
CA ARG A 621 -2.36 21.47 14.59
C ARG A 621 -1.22 22.36 14.08
N ARG A 622 -0.32 21.76 13.27
CA ARG A 622 0.85 22.44 12.64
C ARG A 622 0.48 23.76 11.95
N VAL A 623 -0.62 23.78 11.19
CA VAL A 623 -1.07 24.98 10.44
C VAL A 623 -1.50 26.11 11.38
N ALA A 624 -2.13 25.79 12.52
CA ALA A 624 -2.52 26.78 13.52
C ALA A 624 -1.30 27.40 14.21
N ALA A 625 -0.32 26.59 14.62
CA ALA A 625 0.95 27.08 15.17
C ALA A 625 1.65 28.09 14.24
N MET A 626 1.73 27.77 12.94
CA MET A 626 2.33 28.66 11.93
C MET A 626 1.51 29.94 11.69
N SER A 627 0.18 29.82 11.52
CA SER A 627 -0.67 30.96 11.16
C SER A 627 -0.83 31.94 12.32
N VAL A 628 -0.96 31.43 13.55
CA VAL A 628 -0.98 32.22 14.78
C VAL A 628 0.37 32.90 15.00
N ALA A 629 1.50 32.18 14.92
CA ALA A 629 2.82 32.80 15.10
C ALA A 629 3.07 33.93 14.09
N LYS A 630 2.69 33.71 12.82
CA LYS A 630 2.75 34.76 11.79
C LYS A 630 1.84 35.95 12.13
N ARG A 631 0.59 35.72 12.51
CA ARG A 631 -0.36 36.79 12.86
C ARG A 631 0.08 37.57 14.10
N VAL A 632 0.68 36.91 15.09
CA VAL A 632 1.19 37.57 16.31
C VAL A 632 2.49 38.33 16.05
N ALA A 633 3.37 37.83 15.18
CA ALA A 633 4.51 38.61 14.69
C ALA A 633 4.05 39.90 13.97
N GLU A 634 3.01 39.79 13.12
CA GLU A 634 2.37 40.93 12.44
C GLU A 634 1.64 41.89 13.41
N GLU A 635 1.13 41.43 14.55
CA GLU A 635 0.47 42.25 15.59
C GLU A 635 1.45 42.93 16.56
N VAL A 636 2.59 42.32 16.82
CA VAL A 636 3.70 42.88 17.61
C VAL A 636 4.57 43.82 16.76
N GLY A 637 4.61 43.61 15.44
CA GLY A 637 5.43 44.38 14.50
C GLY A 637 6.84 43.83 14.30
N CYS A 638 7.09 42.56 14.68
CA CYS A 638 8.40 41.92 14.54
C CYS A 638 8.47 41.01 13.29
N LYS A 639 9.69 40.68 12.85
CA LYS A 639 9.89 39.64 11.84
C LYS A 639 9.65 38.27 12.47
N LEU A 640 8.92 37.39 11.78
CA LEU A 640 8.72 36.00 12.21
C LEU A 640 10.07 35.27 12.33
N GLY A 641 10.32 34.65 13.48
CA GLY A 641 11.59 34.05 13.86
C GLY A 641 12.49 34.94 14.75
N ALA A 642 12.15 36.23 14.93
CA ALA A 642 12.76 37.08 15.96
C ALA A 642 12.02 36.89 17.30
N GLU A 643 11.49 37.95 17.91
CA GLU A 643 10.78 37.88 19.21
C GLU A 643 9.59 36.91 19.25
N VAL A 644 8.91 36.72 18.10
CA VAL A 644 7.85 35.73 17.91
C VAL A 644 8.32 34.69 16.89
N GLY A 645 8.30 33.42 17.29
CA GLY A 645 8.73 32.29 16.46
C GLY A 645 7.83 31.06 16.61
N TYR A 646 8.10 30.03 15.81
CA TYR A 646 7.43 28.73 15.94
C TYR A 646 8.36 27.53 15.73
N THR A 647 8.04 26.41 16.38
CA THR A 647 8.73 25.13 16.19
C THR A 647 7.70 24.00 16.00
N ILE A 648 7.72 23.34 14.85
CA ILE A 648 6.85 22.20 14.53
C ILE A 648 7.70 21.02 14.03
N ARG A 649 7.12 19.81 13.96
CA ARG A 649 7.85 18.64 13.42
C ARG A 649 8.34 18.95 12.00
N PHE A 650 9.66 18.79 11.79
CA PHE A 650 10.44 19.09 10.58
C PHE A 650 10.65 20.58 10.21
N GLU A 651 10.27 21.55 11.05
CA GLU A 651 10.42 22.98 10.71
C GLU A 651 10.53 23.85 11.98
N ASP A 652 11.65 24.57 12.12
CA ASP A 652 11.91 25.46 13.27
C ASP A 652 12.25 26.87 12.76
N CYS A 653 11.51 27.85 13.26
CA CYS A 653 11.62 29.27 12.93
C CYS A 653 11.63 30.05 14.25
N THR A 654 12.71 29.85 15.01
CA THR A 654 13.02 30.52 16.28
C THR A 654 14.46 31.01 16.29
N SER A 655 14.79 31.92 17.21
CA SER A 655 16.13 32.46 17.43
C SER A 655 16.40 32.63 18.94
N PRO A 656 17.64 32.93 19.36
CA PRO A 656 17.93 33.25 20.77
C PRO A 656 17.12 34.43 21.32
N ASP A 657 16.63 35.32 20.44
CA ASP A 657 15.83 36.49 20.80
C ASP A 657 14.32 36.19 20.90
N THR A 658 13.88 34.96 20.61
CA THR A 658 12.47 34.57 20.67
C THR A 658 11.95 34.57 22.11
N LYS A 659 10.92 35.39 22.38
CA LYS A 659 10.24 35.51 23.67
C LYS A 659 8.92 34.74 23.70
N ILE A 660 8.19 34.73 22.57
CA ILE A 660 6.94 33.98 22.39
C ILE A 660 7.19 32.88 21.35
N LYS A 661 7.08 31.62 21.78
CA LYS A 661 7.29 30.45 20.93
C LYS A 661 6.01 29.63 20.82
N TYR A 662 5.44 29.58 19.62
CA TYR A 662 4.35 28.67 19.28
C TYR A 662 4.90 27.31 18.86
N MET A 663 4.28 26.21 19.27
CA MET A 663 4.75 24.88 18.88
C MET A 663 3.62 23.86 18.80
N THR A 664 3.85 22.73 18.13
CA THR A 664 2.92 21.59 18.29
C THR A 664 3.19 20.85 19.60
N ASP A 665 2.15 20.29 20.21
CA ASP A 665 2.20 19.55 21.49
C ASP A 665 3.38 18.56 21.55
N GLY A 666 3.52 17.72 20.52
CA GLY A 666 4.61 16.74 20.39
C GLY A 666 6.03 17.33 20.32
N MET A 667 6.18 18.62 20.01
CA MET A 667 7.49 19.31 20.10
C MET A 667 7.78 19.75 21.54
N LEU A 668 6.80 20.24 22.30
CA LEU A 668 6.99 20.51 23.74
C LEU A 668 7.31 19.21 24.48
N GLN A 669 6.55 18.16 24.20
CA GLN A 669 6.76 16.80 24.72
C GLN A 669 8.18 16.28 24.42
N ARG A 670 8.71 16.56 23.22
CA ARG A 670 10.10 16.26 22.87
C ARG A 670 11.10 17.14 23.62
N GLU A 671 10.79 18.40 23.89
CA GLU A 671 11.66 19.26 24.70
C GLU A 671 11.73 18.80 26.17
N ILE A 672 10.67 18.18 26.71
CA ILE A 672 10.68 17.53 28.04
C ILE A 672 11.65 16.33 28.09
N LEU A 673 11.83 15.56 27.01
CA LEU A 673 12.84 14.48 26.97
C LEU A 673 14.27 14.99 27.18
N LEU A 674 14.55 16.22 26.75
CA LEU A 674 15.88 16.83 26.79
C LEU A 674 16.08 17.73 28.03
N ASP A 675 15.01 18.33 28.52
CA ASP A 675 14.97 19.23 29.68
C ASP A 675 13.69 18.98 30.49
N PRO A 676 13.66 17.95 31.38
CA PRO A 676 12.45 17.55 32.11
C PRO A 676 11.85 18.63 33.03
N ASP A 677 12.65 19.64 33.37
CA ASP A 677 12.27 20.79 34.18
C ASP A 677 11.89 22.03 33.33
N LEU A 678 12.05 21.96 32.01
CA LEU A 678 11.73 23.03 31.04
C LEU A 678 12.32 24.40 31.41
N LYS A 679 13.60 24.42 31.80
CA LYS A 679 14.32 25.59 32.36
C LYS A 679 14.34 26.82 31.44
N ARG A 680 14.15 26.62 30.13
CA ARG A 680 14.02 27.68 29.13
C ARG A 680 12.66 28.40 29.13
N TYR A 681 11.66 27.89 29.83
CA TYR A 681 10.29 28.43 29.86
C TYR A 681 9.91 28.98 31.24
N SER A 682 9.16 30.09 31.22
CA SER A 682 8.57 30.76 32.39
C SER A 682 7.06 30.53 32.49
N VAL A 683 6.37 30.48 31.35
CA VAL A 683 4.94 30.19 31.22
C VAL A 683 4.72 29.21 30.08
N ILE A 684 3.85 28.22 30.31
CA ILE A 684 3.38 27.29 29.29
C ILE A 684 1.87 27.42 29.17
N MET A 685 1.39 27.64 27.94
CA MET A 685 -0.01 27.65 27.59
C MET A 685 -0.32 26.41 26.73
N LEU A 686 -1.16 25.50 27.23
CA LEU A 686 -1.69 24.37 26.48
C LEU A 686 -3.03 24.80 25.87
N ASP A 687 -3.09 24.97 24.55
CA ASP A 687 -4.25 25.57 23.88
C ASP A 687 -5.05 24.59 23.03
N GLU A 688 -6.33 24.91 22.84
CA GLU A 688 -7.36 24.03 22.29
C GLU A 688 -7.35 22.64 22.98
N ALA A 689 -7.13 22.63 24.30
CA ALA A 689 -6.96 21.44 25.16
C ALA A 689 -8.11 20.41 25.08
N HIS A 690 -9.26 20.82 24.53
CA HIS A 690 -10.42 19.98 24.26
C HIS A 690 -10.28 19.08 23.02
N GLU A 691 -9.27 19.27 22.16
CA GLU A 691 -8.96 18.30 21.09
C GLU A 691 -8.37 16.99 21.64
N ARG A 692 -7.97 16.93 22.94
CA ARG A 692 -7.58 15.72 23.69
C ARG A 692 -6.66 14.77 22.92
N THR A 693 -5.60 15.36 22.35
CA THR A 693 -4.59 14.64 21.59
C THR A 693 -3.71 13.78 22.51
N ILE A 694 -3.13 12.69 21.99
CA ILE A 694 -2.24 11.82 22.80
C ILE A 694 -1.11 12.65 23.45
N ALA A 695 -0.54 13.59 22.69
CA ALA A 695 0.54 14.43 23.17
C ALA A 695 0.08 15.38 24.28
N THR A 696 -1.11 15.97 24.16
CA THR A 696 -1.69 16.86 25.18
C THR A 696 -2.04 16.13 26.47
N ASP A 697 -2.62 14.92 26.39
CA ASP A 697 -2.94 14.12 27.58
C ASP A 697 -1.68 13.69 28.36
N ILE A 698 -0.60 13.36 27.65
CA ILE A 698 0.71 13.09 28.25
C ILE A 698 1.31 14.38 28.85
N LEU A 699 1.22 15.51 28.13
CA LEU A 699 1.68 16.81 28.64
C LEU A 699 0.96 17.20 29.94
N PHE A 700 -0.32 16.89 30.10
CA PHE A 700 -1.03 17.12 31.37
C PHE A 700 -0.35 16.38 32.53
N GLY A 701 -0.14 15.06 32.43
CA GLY A 701 0.49 14.26 33.49
C GLY A 701 1.96 14.63 33.75
N LEU A 702 2.70 15.04 32.71
CA LEU A 702 4.09 15.51 32.84
C LEU A 702 4.16 16.90 33.51
N LEU A 703 3.38 17.87 33.03
CA LEU A 703 3.41 19.24 33.54
C LEU A 703 2.82 19.32 34.95
N LYS A 704 1.78 18.55 35.28
CA LYS A 704 1.26 18.38 36.66
C LYS A 704 2.33 17.88 37.63
N LYS A 705 3.34 17.12 37.15
CA LYS A 705 4.52 16.71 37.93
C LYS A 705 5.66 17.74 37.92
N THR A 706 5.89 18.46 36.80
CA THR A 706 6.96 19.48 36.71
C THR A 706 6.61 20.79 37.43
N VAL A 707 5.36 21.25 37.37
CA VAL A 707 4.83 22.42 38.12
C VAL A 707 5.02 22.23 39.63
N LYS A 708 4.88 20.99 40.15
CA LYS A 708 5.17 20.65 41.56
C LYS A 708 6.67 20.69 41.92
N ARG A 709 7.59 20.58 40.95
CA ARG A 709 9.04 20.74 41.15
C ARG A 709 9.51 22.19 40.95
N ARG A 710 8.80 22.96 40.11
CA ARG A 710 9.12 24.35 39.75
C ARG A 710 7.98 25.30 40.11
N PRO A 711 7.97 25.88 41.33
CA PRO A 711 6.98 26.87 41.76
C PRO A 711 7.02 28.17 40.95
N ASP A 712 8.11 28.41 40.21
CA ASP A 712 8.31 29.55 39.31
C ASP A 712 7.62 29.38 37.93
N LEU A 713 7.41 28.13 37.49
CA LEU A 713 6.74 27.82 36.22
C LEU A 713 5.22 27.98 36.37
N ARG A 714 4.61 28.78 35.48
CA ARG A 714 3.14 28.93 35.37
C ARG A 714 2.58 28.05 34.25
N LEU A 715 1.41 27.45 34.50
CA LEU A 715 0.68 26.63 33.54
C LEU A 715 -0.72 27.21 33.29
N ILE A 716 -1.03 27.48 32.02
CA ILE A 716 -2.34 27.96 31.58
C ILE A 716 -2.92 26.92 30.62
N ILE A 717 -4.18 26.53 30.83
CA ILE A 717 -4.87 25.55 29.99
C ILE A 717 -6.04 26.26 29.33
N THR A 718 -5.95 26.53 28.03
CA THR A 718 -7.02 27.22 27.28
C THR A 718 -7.95 26.23 26.59
N SER A 719 -9.25 26.40 26.80
CA SER A 719 -10.31 25.60 26.18
C SER A 719 -11.40 26.47 25.55
N ALA A 720 -12.17 25.87 24.65
CA ALA A 720 -13.37 26.43 24.04
C ALA A 720 -14.64 25.61 24.37
N THR A 721 -14.55 24.66 25.31
CA THR A 721 -15.66 23.79 25.72
C THR A 721 -16.01 23.96 27.20
N LEU A 722 -17.23 23.55 27.57
CA LEU A 722 -17.78 23.64 28.93
C LEU A 722 -17.23 22.60 29.91
N ASP A 723 -16.43 21.62 29.46
CA ASP A 723 -15.87 20.53 30.29
C ASP A 723 -14.74 20.98 31.24
N ALA A 724 -14.73 22.27 31.60
CA ALA A 724 -13.71 22.92 32.41
C ALA A 724 -13.67 22.40 33.85
N GLU A 725 -14.77 21.85 34.35
CA GLU A 725 -14.86 21.22 35.67
C GLU A 725 -13.98 19.97 35.75
N LYS A 726 -14.03 19.09 34.73
CA LYS A 726 -13.15 17.90 34.65
C LYS A 726 -11.67 18.28 34.57
N PHE A 727 -11.33 19.34 33.81
CA PHE A 727 -9.98 19.90 33.84
C PHE A 727 -9.61 20.42 35.23
N SER A 728 -10.50 21.14 35.91
CA SER A 728 -10.23 21.72 37.24
C SER A 728 -9.99 20.63 38.29
N GLU A 729 -10.88 19.64 38.38
CA GLU A 729 -10.76 18.48 39.27
C GLU A 729 -9.40 17.77 39.08
N TYR A 730 -9.08 17.38 37.84
CA TYR A 730 -7.81 16.73 37.52
C TYR A 730 -6.59 17.59 37.87
N PHE A 731 -6.66 18.92 37.74
CA PHE A 731 -5.59 19.85 38.14
C PHE A 731 -5.71 20.35 39.60
N HIS A 732 -6.31 19.55 40.48
CA HIS A 732 -6.43 19.79 41.93
C HIS A 732 -7.32 20.98 42.33
N GLY A 733 -8.43 21.18 41.61
CA GLY A 733 -9.38 22.27 41.85
C GLY A 733 -8.88 23.63 41.37
N CYS A 734 -8.08 23.67 40.30
CA CYS A 734 -7.48 24.93 39.83
C CYS A 734 -8.55 25.89 39.26
N PRO A 735 -8.37 27.22 39.42
CA PRO A 735 -9.40 28.19 39.10
C PRO A 735 -9.72 28.26 37.59
N ILE A 736 -11.01 28.42 37.30
CA ILE A 736 -11.56 28.55 35.96
C ILE A 736 -11.83 30.03 35.68
N PHE A 737 -11.09 30.63 34.74
CA PHE A 737 -11.27 32.00 34.28
C PHE A 737 -12.09 32.00 32.98
N SER A 738 -13.35 32.43 33.05
CA SER A 738 -14.25 32.46 31.90
C SER A 738 -14.24 33.81 31.18
N ILE A 739 -13.92 33.81 29.89
CA ILE A 739 -13.99 34.97 28.99
C ILE A 739 -15.31 34.85 28.21
N PRO A 740 -16.33 35.68 28.49
CA PRO A 740 -17.57 35.65 27.72
C PRO A 740 -17.32 36.04 26.26
N GLY A 741 -17.84 35.24 25.33
CA GLY A 741 -17.64 35.44 23.91
C GLY A 741 -18.48 36.54 23.28
N ARG A 742 -18.52 36.52 21.95
CA ARG A 742 -19.40 37.34 21.09
C ARG A 742 -20.23 36.47 20.14
N THR A 743 -20.53 35.24 20.56
CA THR A 743 -21.44 34.38 19.80
C THR A 743 -22.84 35.00 19.82
N PHE A 744 -23.29 35.43 18.65
CA PHE A 744 -24.69 35.74 18.40
C PHE A 744 -25.54 34.46 18.52
N PRO A 745 -26.84 34.58 18.82
CA PRO A 745 -27.71 33.40 18.90
C PRO A 745 -27.73 32.64 17.58
N VAL A 746 -27.72 31.30 17.68
CA VAL A 746 -27.86 30.39 16.55
C VAL A 746 -29.14 29.59 16.75
N GLU A 747 -30.06 29.69 15.80
CA GLU A 747 -31.26 28.85 15.75
C GLU A 747 -30.86 27.44 15.30
N VAL A 748 -31.24 26.41 16.06
CA VAL A 748 -30.89 25.01 15.78
C VAL A 748 -32.13 24.25 15.35
N MET A 749 -32.12 23.75 14.12
CA MET A 749 -33.16 22.88 13.56
C MET A 749 -32.64 21.46 13.43
N TYR A 750 -33.51 20.48 13.65
CA TYR A 750 -33.26 19.04 13.51
C TYR A 750 -34.18 18.47 12.42
N SER A 751 -33.75 17.43 11.71
CA SER A 751 -34.69 16.66 10.88
C SER A 751 -35.70 15.93 11.77
N LYS A 752 -36.91 15.70 11.23
CA LYS A 752 -37.98 14.98 11.93
C LYS A 752 -37.73 13.47 11.96
N GLU A 753 -37.08 12.96 10.92
CA GLU A 753 -36.82 11.54 10.70
C GLU A 753 -35.31 11.34 10.42
N PRO A 754 -34.75 10.13 10.62
CA PRO A 754 -33.34 9.88 10.34
C PRO A 754 -33.07 9.76 8.84
N GLU A 755 -32.25 10.64 8.28
CA GLU A 755 -31.85 10.58 6.87
C GLU A 755 -30.97 9.34 6.60
N SER A 756 -31.31 8.56 5.57
CA SER A 756 -30.53 7.37 5.16
C SER A 756 -29.33 7.75 4.29
N ASP A 757 -29.52 8.68 3.34
CA ASP A 757 -28.45 9.34 2.58
C ASP A 757 -28.27 10.79 3.05
N TYR A 758 -27.45 10.94 4.09
CA TYR A 758 -27.09 12.25 4.62
C TYR A 758 -26.36 13.16 3.61
N LEU A 759 -25.79 12.61 2.52
CA LEU A 759 -25.09 13.39 1.53
C LEU A 759 -26.08 14.15 0.64
N ASP A 760 -27.07 13.47 0.05
CA ASP A 760 -28.02 14.17 -0.82
C ASP A 760 -28.96 15.09 -0.02
N ALA A 761 -29.40 14.68 1.18
CA ALA A 761 -30.15 15.53 2.09
C ALA A 761 -29.38 16.84 2.42
N ALA A 762 -28.06 16.77 2.57
CA ALA A 762 -27.22 17.94 2.74
C ALA A 762 -27.17 18.83 1.49
N LEU A 763 -27.06 18.25 0.29
CA LEU A 763 -27.04 19.03 -0.95
C LEU A 763 -28.40 19.71 -1.20
N ILE A 764 -29.51 19.02 -0.96
CA ILE A 764 -30.87 19.60 -1.02
C ILE A 764 -30.99 20.76 -0.04
N THR A 765 -30.50 20.60 1.19
CA THR A 765 -30.48 21.66 2.20
C THR A 765 -29.65 22.88 1.77
N VAL A 766 -28.47 22.69 1.15
CA VAL A 766 -27.68 23.80 0.55
C VAL A 766 -28.51 24.57 -0.48
N MET A 767 -29.18 23.86 -1.40
CA MET A 767 -29.96 24.48 -2.48
C MET A 767 -31.18 25.22 -1.93
N GLN A 768 -31.88 24.66 -0.95
CA GLN A 768 -33.02 25.31 -0.29
C GLN A 768 -32.60 26.60 0.42
N ILE A 769 -31.52 26.57 1.21
CA ILE A 769 -30.98 27.76 1.89
C ILE A 769 -30.55 28.83 0.87
N HIS A 770 -29.90 28.43 -0.24
CA HIS A 770 -29.49 29.37 -1.27
C HIS A 770 -30.66 30.11 -1.92
N LEU A 771 -31.79 29.41 -2.14
CA LEU A 771 -32.98 29.93 -2.80
C LEU A 771 -33.96 30.67 -1.86
N THR A 772 -34.06 30.30 -0.58
CA THR A 772 -35.12 30.79 0.32
C THR A 772 -34.64 31.64 1.50
N GLU A 773 -33.39 31.52 1.94
CA GLU A 773 -32.88 32.24 3.11
C GLU A 773 -32.13 33.53 2.71
N PRO A 774 -32.13 34.59 3.55
CA PRO A 774 -31.41 35.84 3.31
C PRO A 774 -29.90 35.70 3.05
N GLN A 775 -29.24 36.79 2.63
CA GLN A 775 -27.81 36.80 2.36
C GLN A 775 -26.98 36.35 3.58
N GLY A 776 -26.08 35.39 3.34
CA GLY A 776 -25.15 34.84 4.32
C GLY A 776 -24.56 33.55 3.79
N ASP A 777 -23.29 33.29 4.09
CA ASP A 777 -22.57 32.16 3.51
C ASP A 777 -22.84 30.84 4.27
N ILE A 778 -22.69 29.73 3.54
CA ILE A 778 -23.05 28.39 4.00
C ILE A 778 -21.78 27.60 4.33
N LEU A 779 -21.76 26.89 5.47
CA LEU A 779 -20.74 25.92 5.84
C LEU A 779 -21.38 24.53 5.98
N LEU A 780 -21.05 23.62 5.06
CA LEU A 780 -21.46 22.22 5.08
C LEU A 780 -20.32 21.34 5.61
N PHE A 781 -20.59 20.54 6.63
CA PHE A 781 -19.67 19.52 7.13
C PHE A 781 -19.86 18.18 6.38
N LEU A 782 -18.78 17.61 5.84
CA LEU A 782 -18.73 16.24 5.27
C LEU A 782 -17.52 15.48 5.80
N THR A 783 -17.49 14.15 5.65
CA THR A 783 -16.55 13.31 6.40
C THR A 783 -15.17 13.18 5.74
N GLY A 784 -15.05 13.36 4.41
CA GLY A 784 -13.77 13.18 3.72
C GLY A 784 -13.74 13.66 2.26
N GLN A 785 -12.55 13.58 1.65
CA GLN A 785 -12.28 14.15 0.32
C GLN A 785 -13.19 13.62 -0.80
N GLU A 786 -13.48 12.31 -0.84
CA GLU A 786 -14.29 11.73 -1.94
C GLU A 786 -15.74 12.23 -1.90
N GLU A 787 -16.33 12.38 -0.71
CA GLU A 787 -17.65 13.00 -0.51
C GLU A 787 -17.64 14.49 -0.90
N ILE A 788 -16.60 15.23 -0.51
CA ILE A 788 -16.49 16.67 -0.79
C ILE A 788 -16.33 16.95 -2.28
N ASP A 789 -15.41 16.25 -2.97
CA ASP A 789 -15.21 16.42 -4.41
C ASP A 789 -16.49 16.05 -5.20
N THR A 790 -17.23 15.04 -4.75
CA THR A 790 -18.52 14.62 -5.37
C THR A 790 -19.65 15.60 -5.07
N ALA A 791 -19.75 16.11 -3.83
CA ALA A 791 -20.71 17.14 -3.44
C ALA A 791 -20.52 18.43 -4.23
N CYS A 792 -19.28 18.86 -4.45
CA CYS A 792 -18.98 20.03 -5.26
C CYS A 792 -19.38 19.84 -6.73
N GLU A 793 -19.17 18.64 -7.28
CA GLU A 793 -19.55 18.29 -8.66
C GLU A 793 -21.08 18.32 -8.84
N ILE A 794 -21.84 17.63 -7.97
CA ILE A 794 -23.31 17.58 -8.02
C ILE A 794 -23.94 18.97 -7.79
N LEU A 795 -23.43 19.77 -6.85
CA LEU A 795 -23.95 21.13 -6.63
C LEU A 795 -23.68 22.05 -7.82
N PHE A 796 -22.52 21.94 -8.47
CA PHE A 796 -22.22 22.72 -9.68
C PHE A 796 -23.14 22.33 -10.85
N GLU A 797 -23.41 21.04 -11.04
CA GLU A 797 -24.35 20.55 -12.05
C GLU A 797 -25.80 21.00 -11.75
N ARG A 798 -26.26 20.89 -10.49
CA ARG A 798 -27.59 21.37 -10.07
C ARG A 798 -27.75 22.89 -10.25
N MET A 799 -26.72 23.68 -9.92
CA MET A 799 -26.72 25.13 -10.19
C MET A 799 -26.74 25.44 -11.69
N LYS A 800 -25.98 24.71 -12.51
CA LYS A 800 -25.95 24.87 -13.97
C LYS A 800 -27.29 24.53 -14.62
N ALA A 801 -28.03 23.56 -14.08
CA ALA A 801 -29.36 23.19 -14.53
C ALA A 801 -30.47 24.22 -14.18
N LEU A 802 -30.31 24.99 -13.10
CA LEU A 802 -31.28 26.03 -12.69
C LEU A 802 -31.22 27.31 -13.55
N GLY A 803 -30.12 27.53 -14.27
CA GLY A 803 -29.98 28.66 -15.20
C GLY A 803 -29.72 30.03 -14.54
N PRO A 804 -29.68 31.11 -15.34
CA PRO A 804 -29.18 32.43 -14.92
C PRO A 804 -30.17 33.26 -14.07
N THR A 805 -31.34 32.71 -13.74
CA THR A 805 -32.35 33.36 -12.87
C THR A 805 -32.04 33.21 -11.38
N VAL A 806 -31.14 32.29 -11.01
CA VAL A 806 -30.71 32.05 -9.63
C VAL A 806 -29.39 32.78 -9.35
N PRO A 807 -29.20 33.41 -8.16
CA PRO A 807 -27.93 34.03 -7.79
C PRO A 807 -26.73 33.06 -7.86
N GLU A 808 -25.54 33.58 -8.13
CA GLU A 808 -24.31 32.75 -8.23
C GLU A 808 -23.99 32.09 -6.88
N LEU A 809 -23.70 30.77 -6.91
CA LEU A 809 -23.27 29.98 -5.77
C LEU A 809 -21.81 29.54 -5.96
N VAL A 810 -20.89 30.14 -5.21
CA VAL A 810 -19.45 29.83 -5.27
C VAL A 810 -19.14 28.65 -4.36
N VAL A 811 -18.91 27.48 -4.94
CA VAL A 811 -18.69 26.21 -4.23
C VAL A 811 -17.21 26.01 -3.91
N LEU A 812 -16.81 25.93 -2.64
CA LEU A 812 -15.40 25.85 -2.21
C LEU A 812 -15.11 24.63 -1.30
N PRO A 813 -14.31 23.64 -1.73
CA PRO A 813 -13.95 22.48 -0.92
C PRO A 813 -12.84 22.78 0.10
N VAL A 814 -12.86 22.13 1.29
CA VAL A 814 -11.80 22.24 2.31
C VAL A 814 -11.50 20.92 3.00
N TYR A 815 -10.32 20.38 2.73
CA TYR A 815 -9.77 19.20 3.41
C TYR A 815 -8.25 19.28 3.56
N SER A 816 -7.70 18.50 4.50
CA SER A 816 -6.30 18.59 4.94
C SER A 816 -5.25 18.34 3.85
N ALA A 817 -5.60 17.60 2.79
CA ALA A 817 -4.73 17.33 1.64
C ALA A 817 -4.80 18.39 0.52
N LEU A 818 -5.70 19.39 0.63
CA LEU A 818 -5.90 20.42 -0.40
C LEU A 818 -4.69 21.39 -0.44
N PRO A 819 -4.25 21.86 -1.62
CA PRO A 819 -3.20 22.87 -1.74
C PRO A 819 -3.53 24.16 -0.96
N SER A 820 -2.51 24.75 -0.32
CA SER A 820 -2.70 25.89 0.58
C SER A 820 -3.17 27.17 -0.12
N GLU A 821 -2.96 27.30 -1.43
CA GLU A 821 -3.53 28.37 -2.26
C GLU A 821 -5.07 28.24 -2.34
N MET A 822 -5.57 27.04 -2.68
CA MET A 822 -7.02 26.75 -2.69
C MET A 822 -7.63 26.88 -1.29
N GLN A 823 -6.93 26.41 -0.25
CA GLN A 823 -7.36 26.61 1.15
C GLN A 823 -7.43 28.09 1.56
N SER A 824 -6.67 28.99 0.90
CA SER A 824 -6.71 30.43 1.21
C SER A 824 -7.93 31.13 0.61
N ARG A 825 -8.51 30.59 -0.48
CA ARG A 825 -9.67 31.21 -1.17
C ARG A 825 -10.96 31.25 -0.34
N ILE A 826 -11.07 30.44 0.71
CA ILE A 826 -12.27 30.44 1.58
C ILE A 826 -12.40 31.72 2.41
N PHE A 827 -11.30 32.45 2.60
CA PHE A 827 -11.28 33.75 3.28
C PHE A 827 -11.65 34.91 2.35
N ASP A 828 -11.72 34.68 1.02
CA ASP A 828 -12.21 35.69 0.09
C ASP A 828 -13.72 35.92 0.28
N PRO A 829 -14.23 37.15 0.12
CA PRO A 829 -15.67 37.42 0.14
C PRO A 829 -16.36 36.87 -1.12
N ALA A 830 -17.64 36.54 -1.01
CA ALA A 830 -18.46 36.18 -2.18
C ALA A 830 -18.58 37.38 -3.16
N PRO A 831 -18.79 37.13 -4.47
CA PRO A 831 -19.12 38.17 -5.44
C PRO A 831 -20.37 38.98 -5.03
N PRO A 832 -20.47 40.27 -5.36
CA PRO A 832 -21.65 41.08 -5.03
C PRO A 832 -22.94 40.47 -5.59
N GLY A 833 -23.89 40.14 -4.71
CA GLY A 833 -25.15 39.46 -5.07
C GLY A 833 -25.08 37.93 -5.13
N GLY A 834 -23.88 37.33 -5.08
CA GLY A 834 -23.68 35.89 -4.94
C GLY A 834 -23.56 35.44 -3.48
N ARG A 835 -23.44 34.12 -3.29
CA ARG A 835 -23.24 33.43 -2.00
C ARG A 835 -22.08 32.45 -2.15
N LYS A 836 -21.26 32.21 -1.12
CA LYS A 836 -20.34 31.04 -1.10
C LYS A 836 -20.89 29.91 -0.22
N VAL A 837 -20.68 28.68 -0.68
CA VAL A 837 -20.84 27.46 0.12
C VAL A 837 -19.47 26.83 0.30
N VAL A 838 -19.03 26.72 1.56
CA VAL A 838 -17.79 26.06 1.93
C VAL A 838 -18.12 24.64 2.36
N ILE A 839 -17.56 23.64 1.70
CA ILE A 839 -17.81 22.21 1.98
C ILE A 839 -16.55 21.64 2.63
N ALA A 840 -16.62 21.35 3.92
CA ALA A 840 -15.44 21.16 4.76
C ALA A 840 -15.47 19.87 5.59
N THR A 841 -14.28 19.37 5.90
CA THR A 841 -14.05 18.39 6.97
C THR A 841 -14.04 19.07 8.35
N ASN A 842 -13.80 18.29 9.42
CA ASN A 842 -13.56 18.79 10.79
C ASN A 842 -12.39 19.79 10.93
N ILE A 843 -11.64 20.07 9.86
CA ILE A 843 -10.71 21.21 9.79
C ILE A 843 -11.39 22.56 10.07
N ALA A 844 -12.68 22.71 9.71
CA ALA A 844 -13.48 23.90 9.99
C ALA A 844 -14.13 23.91 11.39
N GLU A 845 -14.14 22.77 12.11
CA GLU A 845 -14.83 22.54 13.39
C GLU A 845 -14.17 23.26 14.57
N THR A 846 -12.83 23.34 14.57
CA THR A 846 -12.03 24.07 15.56
C THR A 846 -11.18 25.17 14.91
N SER A 847 -10.16 24.80 14.12
CA SER A 847 -8.98 25.64 13.85
C SER A 847 -9.11 26.69 12.73
N ILE A 848 -10.17 26.71 11.93
CA ILE A 848 -10.36 27.71 10.86
C ILE A 848 -11.50 28.69 11.19
N THR A 849 -11.21 29.98 11.06
CA THR A 849 -12.18 31.08 11.17
C THR A 849 -12.53 31.61 9.78
N ILE A 850 -13.67 31.17 9.25
CA ILE A 850 -14.24 31.71 8.01
C ILE A 850 -15.25 32.79 8.40
N ASP A 851 -15.03 34.01 7.92
CA ASP A 851 -15.93 35.14 8.13
C ASP A 851 -17.18 35.02 7.23
N GLN A 852 -18.28 35.68 7.64
CA GLN A 852 -19.56 35.75 6.92
C GLN A 852 -20.31 34.41 6.75
N ILE A 853 -19.94 33.35 7.48
CA ILE A 853 -20.80 32.17 7.65
C ILE A 853 -22.00 32.54 8.54
N TYR A 854 -23.22 32.33 8.02
CA TYR A 854 -24.50 32.49 8.75
C TYR A 854 -25.30 31.18 8.82
N TYR A 855 -25.06 30.26 7.88
CA TYR A 855 -25.77 28.99 7.78
C TYR A 855 -24.79 27.82 7.95
N VAL A 856 -25.07 26.92 8.88
CA VAL A 856 -24.33 25.67 9.08
C VAL A 856 -25.23 24.49 8.74
N ILE A 857 -24.70 23.51 8.02
CA ILE A 857 -25.35 22.22 7.78
C ILE A 857 -24.46 21.14 8.37
N ASP A 858 -25.00 20.37 9.32
CA ASP A 858 -24.30 19.33 10.06
C ASP A 858 -25.01 17.97 9.88
N PRO A 859 -24.45 17.07 9.05
CA PRO A 859 -24.90 15.69 8.95
C PRO A 859 -24.68 14.85 10.22
N GLY A 860 -23.91 15.33 11.20
CA GLY A 860 -23.67 14.59 12.45
C GLY A 860 -22.58 13.52 12.36
N PHE A 861 -21.79 13.48 11.27
CA PHE A 861 -20.76 12.47 11.04
C PHE A 861 -19.33 13.05 10.97
N VAL A 862 -18.35 12.17 11.18
CA VAL A 862 -16.91 12.45 11.05
C VAL A 862 -16.13 11.13 10.83
N LYS A 863 -15.08 11.16 10.00
CA LYS A 863 -14.13 10.04 9.90
C LYS A 863 -13.09 10.12 11.02
N GLN A 864 -12.96 9.04 11.80
CA GLN A 864 -12.04 8.96 12.93
C GLN A 864 -11.15 7.72 12.79
N ASN A 865 -9.90 7.82 13.23
CA ASN A 865 -9.02 6.66 13.31
C ASN A 865 -9.39 5.82 14.54
N ALA A 866 -9.44 4.50 14.36
CA ALA A 866 -9.66 3.51 15.39
C ALA A 866 -8.64 2.38 15.22
N TYR A 867 -7.76 2.24 16.20
CA TYR A 867 -6.74 1.18 16.25
C TYR A 867 -7.32 -0.09 16.90
N ASP A 868 -7.23 -1.22 16.19
CA ASP A 868 -7.48 -2.54 16.78
C ASP A 868 -6.15 -3.10 17.33
N PRO A 869 -6.00 -3.28 18.66
CA PRO A 869 -4.77 -3.80 19.26
C PRO A 869 -4.56 -5.30 19.03
N LYS A 870 -5.56 -6.05 18.57
CA LYS A 870 -5.43 -7.46 18.21
C LYS A 870 -4.81 -7.57 16.81
N LEU A 871 -5.53 -7.04 15.81
CA LEU A 871 -5.10 -7.02 14.40
C LEU A 871 -3.86 -6.13 14.17
N GLY A 872 -3.52 -5.25 15.13
CA GLY A 872 -2.44 -4.27 15.01
C GLY A 872 -2.73 -3.20 13.94
N MET A 873 -3.99 -3.01 13.57
CA MET A 873 -4.42 -2.25 12.40
C MET A 873 -5.10 -0.93 12.78
N ASP A 874 -4.65 0.17 12.15
CA ASP A 874 -5.35 1.45 12.12
C ASP A 874 -6.46 1.43 11.06
N SER A 875 -7.68 1.80 11.44
CA SER A 875 -8.86 1.83 10.57
C SER A 875 -9.55 3.20 10.60
N LEU A 876 -9.87 3.76 9.42
CA LEU A 876 -10.50 5.08 9.30
C LEU A 876 -12.02 4.94 9.11
N VAL A 877 -12.75 4.86 10.22
CA VAL A 877 -14.19 4.55 10.24
C VAL A 877 -15.04 5.84 10.26
N VAL A 878 -16.19 5.84 9.57
CA VAL A 878 -17.21 6.90 9.70
C VAL A 878 -17.96 6.68 11.01
N THR A 879 -17.97 7.68 11.89
CA THR A 879 -18.64 7.62 13.19
C THR A 879 -19.55 8.83 13.41
N PRO A 880 -20.62 8.71 14.21
CA PRO A 880 -21.37 9.86 14.71
C PRO A 880 -20.48 10.80 15.54
N ILE A 881 -20.76 12.10 15.51
CA ILE A 881 -20.06 13.09 16.34
C ILE A 881 -20.54 13.06 17.80
N SER A 882 -19.74 13.66 18.69
CA SER A 882 -20.18 13.99 20.05
C SER A 882 -21.02 15.27 20.09
N GLN A 883 -21.86 15.41 21.13
CA GLN A 883 -22.66 16.61 21.37
C GLN A 883 -21.77 17.87 21.53
N ALA A 884 -20.58 17.74 22.11
CA ALA A 884 -19.59 18.81 22.18
C ALA A 884 -19.19 19.32 20.78
N GLN A 885 -18.88 18.42 19.84
CA GLN A 885 -18.55 18.78 18.45
C GLN A 885 -19.76 19.37 17.72
N ALA A 886 -20.95 18.80 17.90
CA ALA A 886 -22.20 19.32 17.33
C ALA A 886 -22.50 20.76 17.81
N LYS A 887 -22.12 21.12 19.04
CA LYS A 887 -22.18 22.50 19.56
C LYS A 887 -21.11 23.39 18.91
N GLN A 888 -19.88 22.91 18.74
CA GLN A 888 -18.82 23.67 18.06
C GLN A 888 -19.10 23.93 16.57
N ARG A 889 -19.72 22.97 15.86
CA ARG A 889 -20.19 23.12 14.48
C ARG A 889 -21.27 24.19 14.39
N ALA A 890 -22.33 24.09 15.19
CA ALA A 890 -23.39 25.11 15.25
C ALA A 890 -22.84 26.51 15.58
N GLY A 891 -21.89 26.59 16.52
CA GLY A 891 -21.20 27.84 16.90
C GLY A 891 -20.39 28.51 15.79
N ARG A 892 -20.21 27.89 14.61
CA ARG A 892 -19.60 28.54 13.43
C ARG A 892 -20.52 29.58 12.80
N ALA A 893 -21.84 29.39 12.86
CA ALA A 893 -22.83 30.34 12.33
C ALA A 893 -22.90 31.63 13.15
N GLY A 894 -22.86 31.54 14.49
CA GLY A 894 -23.05 32.67 15.39
C GLY A 894 -21.86 33.63 15.52
N ARG A 895 -20.89 33.62 14.59
CA ARG A 895 -19.63 34.37 14.71
C ARG A 895 -19.70 35.81 14.23
N THR A 896 -20.45 36.06 13.16
CA THR A 896 -20.49 37.38 12.49
C THR A 896 -21.80 38.12 12.73
N GLY A 897 -22.89 37.35 12.87
CA GLY A 897 -24.23 37.81 13.21
C GLY A 897 -25.10 36.62 13.66
N PRO A 898 -26.39 36.83 13.97
CA PRO A 898 -27.32 35.73 14.25
C PRO A 898 -27.43 34.77 13.07
N GLY A 899 -27.44 33.46 13.32
CA GLY A 899 -27.37 32.45 12.26
C GLY A 899 -28.27 31.23 12.49
N LYS A 900 -28.23 30.28 11.56
CA LYS A 900 -29.03 29.04 11.59
C LYS A 900 -28.13 27.81 11.45
N CYS A 901 -28.44 26.75 12.17
CA CYS A 901 -27.77 25.45 12.12
C CYS A 901 -28.80 24.35 11.81
N PHE A 902 -28.67 23.72 10.65
CA PHE A 902 -29.51 22.63 10.18
C PHE A 902 -28.81 21.30 10.47
N ARG A 903 -29.40 20.47 11.35
CA ARG A 903 -28.89 19.16 11.73
C ARG A 903 -29.71 18.07 11.03
N LEU A 904 -29.05 17.24 10.23
CA LEU A 904 -29.71 16.20 9.41
C LEU A 904 -29.96 14.91 10.22
N TYR A 905 -30.26 15.07 11.50
CA TYR A 905 -30.48 14.02 12.47
C TYR A 905 -31.51 14.50 13.50
N THR A 906 -32.24 13.56 14.10
CA THR A 906 -33.32 13.89 15.05
C THR A 906 -32.78 14.40 16.38
N GLU A 907 -33.58 15.20 17.10
CA GLU A 907 -33.23 15.61 18.46
C GLU A 907 -33.10 14.41 19.40
N ALA A 908 -33.93 13.38 19.20
CA ALA A 908 -33.84 12.12 19.94
C ALA A 908 -32.44 11.48 19.77
N ALA A 909 -31.94 11.34 18.54
CA ALA A 909 -30.61 10.79 18.27
C ALA A 909 -29.48 11.67 18.85
N TYR A 910 -29.63 13.00 18.82
CA TYR A 910 -28.69 13.92 19.46
C TYR A 910 -28.60 13.71 20.98
N GLN A 911 -29.71 13.44 21.66
CA GLN A 911 -29.73 13.21 23.11
C GLN A 911 -29.34 11.76 23.48
N SER A 912 -29.87 10.75 22.78
CA SER A 912 -29.75 9.33 23.15
C SER A 912 -28.58 8.61 22.48
N GLU A 913 -28.33 8.81 21.18
CA GLU A 913 -27.31 8.06 20.41
C GLU A 913 -25.92 8.72 20.46
N MET A 914 -25.84 10.06 20.52
CA MET A 914 -24.55 10.74 20.59
C MET A 914 -23.88 10.66 21.97
N LEU A 915 -22.55 10.67 21.99
CA LEU A 915 -21.74 10.81 23.20
C LEU A 915 -21.70 12.29 23.64
N PRO A 916 -21.67 12.62 24.95
CA PRO A 916 -21.60 14.00 25.42
C PRO A 916 -20.32 14.73 24.94
N THR A 917 -19.18 14.05 25.08
CA THR A 917 -17.84 14.51 24.70
C THR A 917 -17.17 13.51 23.75
N SER A 918 -16.13 13.95 23.04
CA SER A 918 -15.33 13.11 22.16
C SER A 918 -14.38 12.22 22.96
N ILE A 919 -14.33 10.92 22.65
CA ILE A 919 -13.37 9.99 23.26
C ILE A 919 -11.94 10.45 22.95
N PRO A 920 -11.04 10.60 23.95
CA PRO A 920 -9.65 11.02 23.74
C PRO A 920 -8.87 10.16 22.73
N GLU A 921 -7.83 10.72 22.11
CA GLU A 921 -7.00 9.96 21.17
C GLU A 921 -6.21 8.83 21.86
N ILE A 922 -5.78 9.04 23.11
CA ILE A 922 -4.97 8.08 23.87
C ILE A 922 -5.69 6.73 24.10
N GLN A 923 -7.01 6.70 24.00
CA GLN A 923 -7.81 5.48 24.11
C GLN A 923 -8.00 4.76 22.77
N ARG A 924 -7.64 5.35 21.62
CA ARG A 924 -8.11 4.90 20.28
C ARG A 924 -7.05 4.79 19.19
N GLN A 925 -5.79 5.05 19.51
CA GLN A 925 -4.64 4.98 18.59
C GLN A 925 -3.54 4.09 19.17
N ASN A 926 -2.60 3.64 18.33
CA ASN A 926 -1.44 2.87 18.76
C ASN A 926 -0.57 3.66 19.77
N LEU A 927 -0.18 3.01 20.89
CA LEU A 927 0.57 3.61 21.99
C LEU A 927 2.07 3.28 22.01
N SER A 928 2.60 2.45 21.10
CA SER A 928 3.99 1.97 21.13
C SER A 928 5.03 3.10 21.11
N HIS A 929 4.85 4.15 20.28
CA HIS A 929 5.72 5.34 20.33
C HIS A 929 5.61 6.09 21.66
N THR A 930 4.38 6.27 22.17
CA THR A 930 4.07 6.94 23.44
C THR A 930 4.73 6.23 24.62
N ILE A 931 4.59 4.91 24.71
CA ILE A 931 5.10 4.10 25.82
C ILE A 931 6.63 4.04 25.80
N LEU A 932 7.24 3.89 24.61
CA LEU A 932 8.70 3.98 24.43
C LEU A 932 9.25 5.31 24.98
N MET A 933 8.56 6.40 24.68
CA MET A 933 8.93 7.74 25.11
C MET A 933 8.69 7.97 26.61
N LEU A 934 7.60 7.47 27.20
CA LEU A 934 7.35 7.52 28.65
C LEU A 934 8.43 6.74 29.43
N LYS A 935 8.76 5.51 28.97
CA LYS A 935 9.89 4.73 29.51
C LYS A 935 11.22 5.48 29.36
N ALA A 936 11.44 6.22 28.26
CA ALA A 936 12.64 7.05 28.07
C ALA A 936 12.70 8.27 29.01
N MET A 937 11.56 8.81 29.45
CA MET A 937 11.49 9.81 30.54
C MET A 937 11.72 9.20 31.94
N GLY A 938 11.91 7.87 32.06
CA GLY A 938 12.06 7.17 33.33
C GLY A 938 10.74 6.79 34.00
N ILE A 939 9.61 6.89 33.29
CA ILE A 939 8.29 6.49 33.78
C ILE A 939 8.13 4.98 33.56
N ASN A 940 8.56 4.21 34.55
CA ASN A 940 8.52 2.74 34.48
C ASN A 940 7.13 2.17 34.77
N ASP A 941 6.39 2.78 35.70
CA ASP A 941 4.99 2.46 36.00
C ASP A 941 4.07 3.31 35.10
N LEU A 942 3.32 2.60 34.25
CA LEU A 942 2.37 3.19 33.30
C LEU A 942 0.92 3.03 33.77
N LEU A 943 0.65 2.07 34.67
CA LEU A 943 -0.70 1.79 35.17
C LEU A 943 -1.13 2.82 36.22
N HIS A 944 -0.20 3.24 37.08
CA HIS A 944 -0.40 4.32 38.04
C HIS A 944 0.13 5.68 37.53
N PHE A 945 0.29 5.83 36.20
CA PHE A 945 0.55 7.15 35.64
C PHE A 945 -0.70 8.03 35.72
N ASP A 946 -0.48 9.30 36.03
CA ASP A 946 -1.49 10.34 36.25
C ASP A 946 -2.07 10.78 34.89
N PHE A 947 -2.93 9.95 34.31
CA PHE A 947 -3.73 10.27 33.12
C PHE A 947 -5.08 10.87 33.52
N MET A 948 -5.62 11.79 32.72
CA MET A 948 -6.99 12.29 32.91
C MET A 948 -8.06 11.26 32.54
N ASP A 949 -7.82 10.53 31.44
CA ASP A 949 -8.59 9.37 31.02
C ASP A 949 -7.56 8.30 30.64
N PRO A 950 -7.41 7.20 31.40
CA PRO A 950 -6.38 6.21 31.12
C PRO A 950 -6.66 5.45 29.81
N PRO A 951 -5.61 5.04 29.07
CA PRO A 951 -5.75 4.11 27.95
C PRO A 951 -6.20 2.71 28.42
N PRO A 952 -6.76 1.87 27.53
CA PRO A 952 -7.02 0.47 27.83
C PRO A 952 -5.75 -0.29 28.22
N THR A 953 -5.90 -1.20 29.19
CA THR A 953 -4.87 -2.18 29.53
C THR A 953 -4.43 -2.98 28.30
N ASN A 954 -5.37 -3.47 27.49
CA ASN A 954 -5.09 -4.19 26.24
C ASN A 954 -4.13 -3.41 25.32
N THR A 955 -4.47 -2.17 24.97
CA THR A 955 -3.66 -1.34 24.06
C THR A 955 -2.28 -1.04 24.65
N MET A 956 -2.15 -0.92 25.97
CA MET A 956 -0.83 -0.82 26.63
C MET A 956 -0.04 -2.14 26.61
N LEU A 957 -0.70 -3.28 26.83
CA LEU A 957 -0.06 -4.61 26.83
C LEU A 957 0.47 -4.97 25.43
N THR A 958 -0.35 -4.85 24.38
CA THR A 958 0.08 -5.04 22.98
C THR A 958 1.26 -4.14 22.62
N ALA A 959 1.26 -2.89 23.08
CA ALA A 959 2.32 -1.93 22.79
C ALA A 959 3.62 -2.24 23.57
N LEU A 960 3.52 -2.73 24.80
CA LEU A 960 4.68 -3.25 25.56
C LEU A 960 5.27 -4.50 24.91
N GLU A 961 4.42 -5.41 24.43
CA GLU A 961 4.81 -6.61 23.68
C GLU A 961 5.49 -6.25 22.34
N GLU A 962 4.95 -5.30 21.58
CA GLU A 962 5.57 -4.79 20.35
C GLU A 962 6.98 -4.22 20.62
N LEU A 963 7.12 -3.41 21.68
CA LEU A 963 8.42 -2.82 22.06
C LEU A 963 9.43 -3.86 22.58
N TYR A 964 8.97 -4.92 23.24
CA TYR A 964 9.81 -6.05 23.63
C TYR A 964 10.26 -6.88 22.41
N ALA A 965 9.34 -7.18 21.47
CA ALA A 965 9.68 -7.85 20.21
C ALA A 965 10.64 -7.00 19.34
N LEU A 966 10.53 -5.68 19.40
CA LEU A 966 11.50 -4.74 18.81
C LEU A 966 12.83 -4.64 19.58
N SER A 967 12.99 -5.34 20.71
CA SER A 967 14.16 -5.29 21.61
C SER A 967 14.44 -3.89 22.18
N ALA A 968 13.41 -3.03 22.21
CA ALA A 968 13.44 -1.74 22.88
C ALA A 968 13.28 -1.89 24.40
N LEU A 969 12.55 -2.92 24.84
CA LEU A 969 12.45 -3.35 26.24
C LEU A 969 13.24 -4.65 26.48
N ASP A 970 13.62 -4.88 27.74
CA ASP A 970 14.21 -6.12 28.25
C ASP A 970 13.18 -6.98 29.00
N ASP A 971 13.64 -8.13 29.52
CA ASP A 971 12.84 -9.13 30.24
C ASP A 971 12.20 -8.59 31.53
N GLU A 972 12.68 -7.47 32.07
CA GLU A 972 12.12 -6.77 33.24
C GLU A 972 11.14 -5.64 32.82
N GLY A 973 10.92 -5.42 31.51
CA GLY A 973 10.12 -4.33 30.99
C GLY A 973 10.77 -2.94 31.14
N LEU A 974 12.09 -2.89 31.30
CA LEU A 974 12.91 -1.68 31.36
C LEU A 974 13.49 -1.34 29.98
N LEU A 975 13.99 -0.11 29.82
CA LEU A 975 14.39 0.43 28.51
C LEU A 975 15.84 0.07 28.15
N THR A 976 16.03 -0.72 27.10
CA THR A 976 17.35 -1.16 26.65
C THR A 976 18.21 -0.02 26.10
N ARG A 977 19.52 -0.28 25.91
CA ARG A 977 20.43 0.64 25.19
C ARG A 977 20.00 0.89 23.74
N LEU A 978 19.25 -0.02 23.13
CA LEU A 978 18.66 0.15 21.81
C LEU A 978 17.39 1.00 21.90
N GLY A 979 16.46 0.66 22.80
CA GLY A 979 15.23 1.43 23.04
C GLY A 979 15.49 2.90 23.37
N ARG A 980 16.51 3.19 24.19
CA ARG A 980 16.91 4.58 24.49
C ARG A 980 17.40 5.36 23.27
N LYS A 981 18.05 4.71 22.29
CA LYS A 981 18.37 5.35 21.01
C LYS A 981 17.12 5.53 20.15
N MET A 982 16.24 4.53 20.10
CA MET A 982 15.01 4.57 19.32
C MET A 982 14.10 5.72 19.75
N ALA A 983 13.92 5.94 21.05
CA ALA A 983 13.12 7.02 21.63
C ALA A 983 13.59 8.44 21.22
N ASP A 984 14.84 8.59 20.77
CA ASP A 984 15.40 9.86 20.32
C ASP A 984 15.14 10.14 18.83
N PHE A 985 14.56 9.18 18.08
CA PHE A 985 14.09 9.38 16.71
C PHE A 985 12.58 9.70 16.69
N PRO A 986 12.14 10.78 16.03
CA PRO A 986 10.75 11.22 16.05
C PRO A 986 9.91 10.45 15.01
N MET A 987 9.72 9.15 15.21
CA MET A 987 9.06 8.21 14.29
C MET A 987 8.63 6.92 15.02
N GLU A 988 7.88 6.06 14.34
CA GLU A 988 7.50 4.75 14.85
C GLU A 988 8.72 3.93 15.32
N PRO A 989 8.60 3.16 16.42
CA PRO A 989 9.66 2.28 16.91
C PRO A 989 10.23 1.33 15.83
N ALA A 990 9.39 0.76 14.96
CA ALA A 990 9.83 -0.07 13.84
C ALA A 990 10.79 0.66 12.88
N LEU A 991 10.42 1.87 12.43
CA LEU A 991 11.26 2.71 11.56
C LEU A 991 12.58 3.11 12.25
N ALA A 992 12.54 3.41 13.56
CA ALA A 992 13.73 3.73 14.34
C ALA A 992 14.69 2.53 14.49
N LYS A 993 14.15 1.32 14.71
CA LYS A 993 14.94 0.07 14.77
C LYS A 993 15.62 -0.21 13.43
N VAL A 994 14.88 -0.13 12.32
CA VAL A 994 15.41 -0.30 10.96
C VAL A 994 16.53 0.70 10.65
N LEU A 995 16.34 1.98 11.00
CA LEU A 995 17.35 3.01 10.76
C LEU A 995 18.64 2.76 11.56
N ILE A 996 18.54 2.31 12.81
CA ILE A 996 19.70 1.95 13.63
C ILE A 996 20.40 0.71 13.06
N ALA A 997 19.66 -0.37 12.78
CA ALA A 997 20.21 -1.62 12.23
C ALA A 997 20.89 -1.43 10.87
N SER A 998 20.41 -0.50 10.03
CA SER A 998 21.00 -0.19 8.73
C SER A 998 22.46 0.30 8.79
N VAL A 999 22.92 0.75 9.97
CA VAL A 999 24.32 1.16 10.21
C VAL A 999 25.22 -0.07 10.37
N ASP A 1000 24.73 -1.13 11.01
CA ASP A 1000 25.46 -2.38 11.19
C ASP A 1000 25.44 -3.21 9.88
N SER A 1001 24.33 -3.16 9.13
CA SER A 1001 24.22 -3.71 7.76
C SER A 1001 25.00 -2.93 6.69
N GLY A 1002 25.38 -1.68 6.97
CA GLY A 1002 26.11 -0.81 6.02
C GLY A 1002 25.28 -0.25 4.85
N CYS A 1003 23.95 -0.13 4.99
CA CYS A 1003 23.02 0.38 3.97
C CYS A 1003 22.26 1.64 4.42
N SER A 1004 22.92 2.46 5.24
CA SER A 1004 22.31 3.57 5.97
C SER A 1004 21.93 4.79 5.13
N ASP A 1005 22.62 5.10 4.02
CA ASP A 1005 22.23 6.25 3.16
C ASP A 1005 20.94 5.97 2.40
N GLU A 1006 20.80 4.72 1.93
CA GLU A 1006 19.59 4.20 1.32
C GLU A 1006 18.45 4.20 2.34
N MET A 1007 18.68 3.62 3.52
CA MET A 1007 17.63 3.48 4.53
C MET A 1007 17.15 4.81 5.09
N LEU A 1008 18.06 5.74 5.37
CA LEU A 1008 17.74 7.11 5.76
C LEU A 1008 16.84 7.81 4.72
N SER A 1009 17.06 7.51 3.44
CA SER A 1009 16.26 8.07 2.33
C SER A 1009 14.89 7.38 2.20
N ILE A 1010 14.82 6.05 2.40
CA ILE A 1010 13.55 5.29 2.42
C ILE A 1010 12.68 5.74 3.60
N VAL A 1011 13.22 5.73 4.81
CA VAL A 1011 12.49 6.11 6.04
C VAL A 1011 11.97 7.56 5.96
N ALA A 1012 12.73 8.47 5.35
CA ALA A 1012 12.28 9.84 5.11
C ALA A 1012 11.14 9.95 4.07
N MET A 1013 11.09 9.06 3.08
CA MET A 1013 10.01 8.97 2.09
C MET A 1013 8.76 8.24 2.61
N LEU A 1014 8.90 7.35 3.60
CA LEU A 1014 7.76 6.75 4.34
C LEU A 1014 7.15 7.73 5.34
N SER A 1015 7.97 8.58 5.98
CA SER A 1015 7.55 9.55 7.02
C SER A 1015 6.68 10.73 6.51
N ILE A 1016 6.20 10.67 5.27
CA ILE A 1016 5.43 11.71 4.58
C ILE A 1016 4.24 11.11 3.81
N GLN A 1017 3.31 11.96 3.39
CA GLN A 1017 2.20 11.55 2.52
C GLN A 1017 2.72 11.15 1.12
N SER A 1018 1.96 10.28 0.42
CA SER A 1018 2.30 9.77 -0.91
C SER A 1018 2.88 10.84 -1.85
N VAL A 1019 4.11 10.61 -2.28
CA VAL A 1019 4.85 11.50 -3.19
C VAL A 1019 4.27 11.49 -4.62
N PHE A 1020 3.64 10.38 -5.02
CA PHE A 1020 3.00 10.25 -6.32
C PHE A 1020 1.68 11.04 -6.40
N TYR A 1021 1.45 11.68 -7.54
CA TYR A 1021 0.22 12.36 -7.89
C TYR A 1021 -0.45 11.63 -9.07
N ARG A 1022 -1.74 11.34 -8.98
CA ARG A 1022 -2.48 10.55 -9.98
C ARG A 1022 -3.77 11.29 -10.40
N PRO A 1023 -3.69 12.27 -11.31
CA PRO A 1023 -4.86 13.03 -11.77
C PRO A 1023 -5.87 12.11 -12.48
N LYS A 1024 -7.18 12.30 -12.24
CA LYS A 1024 -8.23 11.41 -12.80
C LYS A 1024 -8.15 11.26 -14.32
N GLU A 1025 -7.78 12.32 -15.04
CA GLU A 1025 -7.74 12.35 -16.51
C GLU A 1025 -6.40 11.90 -17.12
N LYS A 1026 -5.32 11.87 -16.31
CA LYS A 1026 -3.96 11.51 -16.76
C LYS A 1026 -3.41 10.27 -16.05
N GLN A 1027 -4.30 9.42 -15.52
CA GLN A 1027 -3.95 8.20 -14.78
C GLN A 1027 -2.94 7.34 -15.55
N GLN A 1028 -3.23 6.98 -16.80
CA GLN A 1028 -2.34 6.15 -17.62
C GLN A 1028 -0.95 6.76 -17.82
N GLN A 1029 -0.85 8.10 -17.97
CA GLN A 1029 0.43 8.79 -18.11
C GLN A 1029 1.21 8.82 -16.78
N ALA A 1030 0.51 9.05 -15.66
CA ALA A 1030 1.09 9.01 -14.33
C ALA A 1030 1.57 7.58 -13.97
N ASP A 1031 0.80 6.56 -14.29
CA ASP A 1031 1.14 5.16 -14.05
C ASP A 1031 2.29 4.69 -14.95
N GLN A 1032 2.33 5.11 -16.23
CA GLN A 1032 3.46 4.87 -17.12
C GLN A 1032 4.74 5.57 -16.64
N LYS A 1033 4.64 6.81 -16.14
CA LYS A 1033 5.77 7.53 -15.54
C LYS A 1033 6.23 6.85 -14.23
N LYS A 1034 5.29 6.41 -13.38
CA LYS A 1034 5.58 5.67 -12.15
C LYS A 1034 6.29 4.35 -12.43
N SER A 1035 5.85 3.62 -13.45
CA SER A 1035 6.46 2.36 -13.91
C SER A 1035 7.97 2.49 -14.19
N LYS A 1036 8.44 3.65 -14.67
CA LYS A 1036 9.88 3.92 -14.89
C LYS A 1036 10.73 3.93 -13.61
N PHE A 1037 10.11 4.05 -12.44
CA PHE A 1037 10.78 3.99 -11.13
C PHE A 1037 10.57 2.66 -10.40
N HIS A 1038 9.67 1.80 -10.90
CA HIS A 1038 9.32 0.53 -10.25
C HIS A 1038 10.53 -0.40 -10.15
N ASP A 1039 10.88 -0.74 -8.91
CA ASP A 1039 11.88 -1.75 -8.64
C ASP A 1039 11.26 -3.17 -8.75
N PRO A 1040 11.98 -4.18 -9.28
CA PRO A 1040 11.52 -5.56 -9.29
C PRO A 1040 11.20 -6.10 -7.88
N HIS A 1041 11.94 -5.69 -6.86
CA HIS A 1041 11.91 -6.29 -5.52
C HIS A 1041 10.99 -5.58 -4.51
N GLY A 1042 10.60 -4.31 -4.72
CA GLY A 1042 9.64 -3.66 -3.81
C GLY A 1042 9.38 -2.15 -3.96
N ASP A 1043 8.32 -1.70 -3.28
CA ASP A 1043 7.92 -0.28 -3.17
C ASP A 1043 8.95 0.57 -2.42
N HIS A 1044 9.61 0.02 -1.39
CA HIS A 1044 10.65 0.73 -0.64
C HIS A 1044 11.82 1.17 -1.54
N LEU A 1045 12.26 0.29 -2.45
CA LEU A 1045 13.29 0.56 -3.44
C LEU A 1045 12.77 1.47 -4.56
N THR A 1046 11.48 1.37 -4.91
CA THR A 1046 10.80 2.31 -5.82
C THR A 1046 10.82 3.75 -5.28
N LEU A 1047 10.59 3.94 -3.97
CA LEU A 1047 10.71 5.26 -3.31
C LEU A 1047 12.16 5.77 -3.28
N LEU A 1048 13.14 4.88 -3.05
CA LEU A 1048 14.57 5.19 -3.14
C LEU A 1048 14.96 5.65 -4.56
N ASN A 1049 14.47 4.96 -5.59
CA ASN A 1049 14.69 5.30 -7.00
C ASN A 1049 14.11 6.68 -7.35
N VAL A 1050 12.91 7.01 -6.84
CA VAL A 1050 12.31 8.35 -6.97
C VAL A 1050 13.18 9.43 -6.32
N TYR A 1051 13.59 9.24 -5.06
CA TYR A 1051 14.41 10.22 -4.33
C TYR A 1051 15.79 10.42 -4.99
N ASN A 1052 16.44 9.33 -5.40
CA ASN A 1052 17.71 9.39 -6.11
C ASN A 1052 17.58 10.01 -7.52
N GLY A 1053 16.47 9.78 -8.22
CA GLY A 1053 16.16 10.46 -9.48
C GLY A 1053 16.08 11.98 -9.32
N TRP A 1054 15.37 12.45 -8.30
CA TRP A 1054 15.25 13.89 -8.00
C TRP A 1054 16.57 14.52 -7.54
N LYS A 1055 17.35 13.80 -6.71
CA LYS A 1055 18.72 14.18 -6.28
C LYS A 1055 19.67 14.30 -7.48
N LYS A 1056 19.58 13.38 -8.45
CA LYS A 1056 20.33 13.43 -9.73
C LYS A 1056 19.87 14.58 -10.61
N ALA A 1057 18.58 14.91 -10.62
CA ALA A 1057 18.00 16.06 -11.33
C ALA A 1057 18.21 17.42 -10.63
N GLY A 1058 19.20 17.55 -9.74
CA GLY A 1058 19.57 18.82 -9.09
C GLY A 1058 18.46 19.41 -8.20
N PHE A 1059 17.56 18.58 -7.67
CA PHE A 1059 16.38 18.99 -6.90
C PHE A 1059 15.36 19.87 -7.68
N ASN A 1060 15.37 19.80 -9.02
CA ASN A 1060 14.50 20.62 -9.87
C ASN A 1060 13.00 20.30 -9.71
N ASN A 1061 12.17 21.36 -9.63
CA ASN A 1061 10.70 21.26 -9.58
C ASN A 1061 10.08 20.80 -10.92
N SER A 1062 10.66 21.17 -12.07
CA SER A 1062 10.13 20.77 -13.39
C SER A 1062 10.17 19.25 -13.58
N TRP A 1063 11.26 18.62 -13.12
CA TRP A 1063 11.41 17.17 -13.09
C TRP A 1063 10.32 16.49 -12.25
N CYS A 1064 9.89 17.11 -11.14
CA CYS A 1064 8.78 16.60 -10.34
C CYS A 1064 7.46 16.66 -11.13
N PHE A 1065 7.18 17.78 -11.79
CA PHE A 1065 5.96 17.95 -12.60
C PHE A 1065 5.89 16.94 -13.76
N GLU A 1066 6.98 16.80 -14.52
CA GLU A 1066 7.08 15.86 -15.65
C GLU A 1066 6.89 14.39 -15.24
N ASN A 1067 7.16 14.03 -13.99
CA ASN A 1067 7.07 12.66 -13.48
C ASN A 1067 5.90 12.46 -12.50
N PHE A 1068 4.95 13.40 -12.46
CA PHE A 1068 3.78 13.37 -11.58
C PHE A 1068 4.13 13.18 -10.09
N ILE A 1069 5.16 13.90 -9.63
CA ILE A 1069 5.68 13.89 -8.26
C ILE A 1069 5.33 15.21 -7.56
N GLN A 1070 4.86 15.12 -6.31
CA GLN A 1070 4.53 16.28 -5.51
C GLN A 1070 5.79 16.96 -4.96
N ALA A 1071 6.25 18.03 -5.63
CA ALA A 1071 7.46 18.79 -5.28
C ALA A 1071 7.49 19.21 -3.78
N ARG A 1072 6.35 19.61 -3.21
CA ARG A 1072 6.22 19.96 -1.78
C ARG A 1072 6.50 18.77 -0.84
N GLN A 1073 6.07 17.57 -1.21
CA GLN A 1073 6.25 16.37 -0.38
C GLN A 1073 7.68 15.85 -0.49
N ILE A 1074 8.27 15.79 -1.69
CA ILE A 1074 9.64 15.28 -1.87
C ILE A 1074 10.70 16.25 -1.27
N LYS A 1075 10.44 17.57 -1.30
CA LYS A 1075 11.24 18.53 -0.51
C LYS A 1075 11.10 18.27 1.00
N ARG A 1076 9.89 18.03 1.49
CA ARG A 1076 9.68 17.65 2.90
C ARG A 1076 10.41 16.35 3.26
N ALA A 1077 10.51 15.36 2.36
CA ALA A 1077 11.37 14.18 2.57
C ALA A 1077 12.85 14.57 2.75
N GLN A 1078 13.36 15.53 1.96
CA GLN A 1078 14.72 16.04 2.14
C GLN A 1078 14.93 16.71 3.51
N ASP A 1079 13.95 17.49 3.98
CA ASP A 1079 13.98 18.13 5.30
C ASP A 1079 13.97 17.09 6.44
N VAL A 1080 13.09 16.08 6.34
CA VAL A 1080 13.05 14.91 7.24
C VAL A 1080 14.40 14.18 7.25
N ARG A 1081 14.93 13.87 6.06
CA ARG A 1081 16.21 13.16 5.88
C ARG A 1081 17.38 13.93 6.51
N GLN A 1082 17.39 15.25 6.42
CA GLN A 1082 18.39 16.10 7.07
C GLN A 1082 18.26 16.09 8.60
N GLN A 1083 17.04 16.16 9.15
CA GLN A 1083 16.84 16.10 10.60
C GLN A 1083 17.31 14.75 11.18
N LEU A 1084 16.99 13.65 10.50
CA LEU A 1084 17.42 12.31 10.89
C LEU A 1084 18.93 12.12 10.78
N LEU A 1085 19.56 12.65 9.73
CA LEU A 1085 21.02 12.69 9.58
C LEU A 1085 21.69 13.46 10.74
N GLY A 1086 21.10 14.56 11.20
CA GLY A 1086 21.56 15.30 12.38
C GLY A 1086 21.53 14.48 13.68
N ILE A 1087 20.50 13.63 13.86
CA ILE A 1087 20.40 12.72 15.01
C ILE A 1087 21.44 11.58 14.89
N MET A 1088 21.58 10.97 13.70
CA MET A 1088 22.57 9.91 13.47
C MET A 1088 24.02 10.40 13.69
N ASN A 1089 24.32 11.63 13.25
CA ASN A 1089 25.62 12.28 13.46
C ASN A 1089 25.90 12.55 14.95
N ARG A 1090 24.88 12.97 15.73
CA ARG A 1090 25.00 13.13 17.20
C ARG A 1090 25.41 11.82 17.88
N TYR A 1091 24.83 10.70 17.44
CA TYR A 1091 25.17 9.35 17.91
C TYR A 1091 26.44 8.75 17.27
N LYS A 1092 27.13 9.49 16.39
CA LYS A 1092 28.33 9.05 15.65
C LYS A 1092 28.13 7.78 14.82
N HIS A 1093 26.91 7.54 14.33
CA HIS A 1093 26.66 6.45 13.38
C HIS A 1093 27.40 6.70 12.06
N ARG A 1094 28.00 5.65 11.49
CA ARG A 1094 28.73 5.73 10.22
C ARG A 1094 27.72 5.69 9.08
N ILE A 1095 27.61 6.77 8.32
CA ILE A 1095 26.73 6.83 7.16
C ILE A 1095 27.47 6.23 5.96
N VAL A 1096 27.09 5.01 5.61
CA VAL A 1096 27.60 4.21 4.48
C VAL A 1096 26.45 3.90 3.52
N SER A 1097 26.76 3.86 2.22
CA SER A 1097 25.87 3.45 1.14
C SER A 1097 26.20 2.02 0.72
N CYS A 1098 25.18 1.18 0.51
CA CYS A 1098 25.36 -0.19 -0.01
C CYS A 1098 25.40 -0.26 -1.56
N GLY A 1099 25.24 0.88 -2.24
CA GLY A 1099 25.41 1.01 -3.69
C GLY A 1099 24.29 0.34 -4.50
N ARG A 1100 24.51 -0.91 -4.94
CA ARG A 1100 23.52 -1.72 -5.66
C ARG A 1100 23.00 -2.92 -4.87
N ASP A 1101 23.50 -3.16 -3.66
CA ASP A 1101 23.12 -4.29 -2.84
C ASP A 1101 21.75 -4.05 -2.18
N THR A 1102 20.69 -4.46 -2.87
CA THR A 1102 19.31 -4.39 -2.39
C THR A 1102 18.99 -5.44 -1.32
N MET A 1103 19.81 -6.50 -1.18
CA MET A 1103 19.63 -7.56 -0.19
C MET A 1103 19.81 -6.99 1.22
N LYS A 1104 20.89 -6.24 1.46
CA LYS A 1104 21.15 -5.56 2.75
C LYS A 1104 20.02 -4.59 3.16
N VAL A 1105 19.42 -3.90 2.19
CA VAL A 1105 18.28 -3.01 2.43
C VAL A 1105 17.05 -3.80 2.84
N ARG A 1106 16.73 -4.90 2.13
CA ARG A 1106 15.59 -5.79 2.40
C ARG A 1106 15.73 -6.50 3.76
N GLN A 1107 16.91 -7.04 4.07
CA GLN A 1107 17.25 -7.61 5.38
C GLN A 1107 17.09 -6.57 6.50
N SER A 1108 17.58 -5.35 6.30
CA SER A 1108 17.46 -4.29 7.29
C SER A 1108 16.01 -3.88 7.55
N LEU A 1109 15.13 -3.86 6.53
CA LEU A 1109 13.69 -3.65 6.71
C LEU A 1109 13.05 -4.75 7.57
N CYS A 1110 13.46 -6.00 7.41
CA CYS A 1110 12.96 -7.12 8.23
C CYS A 1110 13.19 -6.89 9.74
N THR A 1111 14.28 -6.23 10.13
CA THR A 1111 14.62 -6.00 11.56
C THR A 1111 13.53 -5.27 12.35
N GLY A 1112 12.76 -4.37 11.73
CA GLY A 1112 11.62 -3.70 12.37
C GLY A 1112 10.25 -4.10 11.84
N PHE A 1113 10.14 -4.55 10.58
CA PHE A 1113 8.85 -4.93 9.96
C PHE A 1113 8.57 -6.45 9.99
N PHE A 1114 9.26 -7.22 10.83
CA PHE A 1114 9.02 -8.68 10.95
C PHE A 1114 7.59 -9.04 11.39
N ARG A 1115 6.94 -8.23 12.24
CA ARG A 1115 5.50 -8.39 12.58
C ARG A 1115 4.60 -8.12 11.38
N ASN A 1116 5.00 -7.18 10.51
CA ASN A 1116 4.27 -6.74 9.32
C ASN A 1116 4.65 -7.59 8.09
N ALA A 1117 4.61 -8.90 8.26
CA ALA A 1117 4.94 -9.89 7.24
C ALA A 1117 3.70 -10.69 6.82
N ALA A 1118 3.62 -11.02 5.53
CA ALA A 1118 2.55 -11.81 4.94
C ALA A 1118 3.10 -12.85 3.95
N ARG A 1119 2.37 -13.96 3.83
CA ARG A 1119 2.63 -15.03 2.86
C ARG A 1119 1.50 -15.12 1.84
N LYS A 1120 1.81 -15.44 0.60
CA LYS A 1120 0.84 -15.69 -0.46
C LYS A 1120 0.07 -16.99 -0.17
N ASP A 1121 -1.25 -16.89 -0.15
CA ASP A 1121 -2.16 -18.04 -0.05
C ASP A 1121 -2.64 -18.43 -1.46
N PRO A 1122 -2.58 -19.71 -1.87
CA PRO A 1122 -3.03 -20.16 -3.19
C PRO A 1122 -4.52 -19.89 -3.49
N GLN A 1123 -5.37 -19.82 -2.47
CA GLN A 1123 -6.82 -19.62 -2.60
C GLN A 1123 -7.23 -18.17 -2.29
N GLU A 1124 -6.77 -17.62 -1.16
CA GLU A 1124 -7.29 -16.35 -0.62
C GLU A 1124 -6.43 -15.11 -0.92
N GLY A 1125 -5.26 -15.29 -1.55
CA GLY A 1125 -4.41 -14.19 -2.01
C GLY A 1125 -3.14 -14.04 -1.16
N TYR A 1126 -3.23 -13.37 -0.01
CA TYR A 1126 -2.17 -13.35 1.01
C TYR A 1126 -2.78 -13.44 2.42
N LYS A 1127 -1.99 -13.91 3.39
CA LYS A 1127 -2.33 -13.96 4.81
C LYS A 1127 -1.21 -13.39 5.68
N THR A 1128 -1.55 -12.72 6.77
CA THR A 1128 -0.56 -12.26 7.77
C THR A 1128 0.12 -13.46 8.45
N LEU A 1129 1.43 -13.38 8.73
CA LEU A 1129 2.15 -14.46 9.41
C LEU A 1129 1.81 -14.60 10.90
N VAL A 1130 1.23 -13.56 11.51
CA VAL A 1130 0.94 -13.51 12.95
C VAL A 1130 -0.43 -14.09 13.29
N GLU A 1131 -1.45 -13.79 12.48
CA GLU A 1131 -2.85 -14.14 12.76
C GLU A 1131 -3.51 -15.01 11.68
N GLY A 1132 -2.98 -15.01 10.45
CA GLY A 1132 -3.62 -15.65 9.30
C GLY A 1132 -4.69 -14.80 8.60
N THR A 1133 -4.85 -13.53 8.98
CA THR A 1133 -5.85 -12.58 8.45
C THR A 1133 -5.67 -12.39 6.93
N PRO A 1134 -6.74 -12.51 6.10
CA PRO A 1134 -6.63 -12.49 4.64
C PRO A 1134 -6.49 -11.07 4.09
N VAL A 1135 -5.29 -10.76 3.59
CA VAL A 1135 -4.87 -9.43 3.15
C VAL A 1135 -4.56 -9.38 1.66
N TYR A 1136 -4.74 -8.21 1.04
CA TYR A 1136 -4.58 -8.00 -0.40
C TYR A 1136 -3.45 -7.02 -0.70
N MET A 1137 -2.79 -7.17 -1.84
CA MET A 1137 -1.76 -6.23 -2.27
C MET A 1137 -2.40 -4.98 -2.88
N HIS A 1138 -2.06 -3.78 -2.40
CA HIS A 1138 -2.68 -2.55 -2.88
C HIS A 1138 -2.39 -2.31 -4.39
N PRO A 1139 -3.38 -1.97 -5.24
CA PRO A 1139 -3.19 -1.81 -6.69
C PRO A 1139 -2.18 -0.74 -7.12
N SER A 1140 -1.80 0.19 -6.24
CA SER A 1140 -0.74 1.16 -6.54
C SER A 1140 0.68 0.60 -6.34
N SER A 1141 0.84 -0.61 -5.78
CA SER A 1141 2.15 -1.20 -5.50
C SER A 1141 2.91 -1.58 -6.77
N ALA A 1142 4.23 -1.34 -6.78
CA ALA A 1142 5.13 -1.86 -7.80
C ALA A 1142 5.22 -3.40 -7.79
N MET A 1143 4.70 -4.07 -6.76
CA MET A 1143 4.60 -5.54 -6.68
C MET A 1143 3.27 -6.09 -7.19
N PHE A 1144 2.27 -5.24 -7.47
CA PHE A 1144 0.94 -5.71 -7.90
C PHE A 1144 1.03 -6.57 -9.17
N GLY A 1145 0.39 -7.73 -9.15
CA GLY A 1145 0.44 -8.73 -10.23
C GLY A 1145 1.73 -9.58 -10.28
N LYS A 1146 2.77 -9.31 -9.47
CA LYS A 1146 3.96 -10.17 -9.41
C LYS A 1146 3.73 -11.37 -8.50
N PRO A 1147 4.24 -12.58 -8.85
CA PRO A 1147 4.33 -13.68 -7.91
C PRO A 1147 5.47 -13.41 -6.93
N SER A 1148 5.15 -13.23 -5.66
CA SER A 1148 6.11 -13.23 -4.54
C SER A 1148 5.46 -13.97 -3.39
N GLU A 1149 6.12 -15.00 -2.87
CA GLU A 1149 5.51 -15.86 -1.85
C GLU A 1149 5.52 -15.18 -0.48
N HIS A 1150 6.63 -14.54 -0.09
CA HIS A 1150 6.78 -13.86 1.18
C HIS A 1150 7.05 -12.37 0.96
N VAL A 1151 6.29 -11.51 1.65
CA VAL A 1151 6.38 -10.04 1.56
C VAL A 1151 6.32 -9.41 2.95
N ILE A 1152 7.03 -8.30 3.11
CA ILE A 1152 6.78 -7.33 4.19
C ILE A 1152 5.98 -6.15 3.64
N TYR A 1153 5.21 -5.50 4.51
CA TYR A 1153 4.46 -4.28 4.22
C TYR A 1153 4.75 -3.21 5.27
N HIS A 1154 4.65 -1.93 4.91
CA HIS A 1154 4.82 -0.85 5.89
C HIS A 1154 3.59 -0.76 6.79
N THR A 1155 2.40 -0.69 6.19
CA THR A 1155 1.10 -0.49 6.88
C THR A 1155 0.02 -1.32 6.21
N LEU A 1156 -0.93 -1.84 6.99
CA LEU A 1156 -2.23 -2.28 6.48
C LEU A 1156 -3.20 -1.11 6.45
N VAL A 1157 -4.10 -1.09 5.46
CA VAL A 1157 -5.14 -0.07 5.31
C VAL A 1157 -6.47 -0.77 5.02
N LEU A 1158 -7.40 -0.72 5.98
CA LEU A 1158 -8.76 -1.20 5.78
C LEU A 1158 -9.55 -0.22 4.91
N THR A 1159 -10.17 -0.72 3.84
CA THR A 1159 -11.09 0.04 2.97
C THR A 1159 -12.33 -0.81 2.68
N SER A 1160 -12.57 -1.21 1.42
CA SER A 1160 -13.50 -2.30 1.07
C SER A 1160 -12.90 -3.69 1.28
N LYS A 1161 -11.57 -3.75 1.34
CA LYS A 1161 -10.74 -4.90 1.73
C LYS A 1161 -9.53 -4.38 2.51
N GLU A 1162 -8.84 -5.28 3.22
CA GLU A 1162 -7.55 -4.99 3.85
C GLU A 1162 -6.44 -4.96 2.79
N TYR A 1163 -5.80 -3.80 2.60
CA TYR A 1163 -4.72 -3.64 1.64
C TYR A 1163 -3.37 -3.39 2.30
N MET A 1164 -2.40 -4.23 1.99
CA MET A 1164 -0.99 -4.03 2.29
C MET A 1164 -0.43 -2.88 1.44
N HIS A 1165 0.09 -1.85 2.11
CA HIS A 1165 0.69 -0.67 1.49
C HIS A 1165 2.21 -0.63 1.68
N CYS A 1166 2.93 -0.15 0.65
CA CYS A 1166 4.40 -0.21 0.53
C CYS A 1166 4.96 -1.62 0.80
N THR A 1167 4.76 -2.53 -0.16
CA THR A 1167 5.18 -3.94 -0.05
C THR A 1167 6.59 -4.18 -0.59
N THR A 1168 7.27 -5.22 -0.12
CA THR A 1168 8.60 -5.63 -0.60
C THR A 1168 8.80 -7.12 -0.41
N ALA A 1169 9.32 -7.80 -1.44
CA ALA A 1169 9.58 -9.24 -1.38
C ALA A 1169 10.74 -9.56 -0.43
N ILE A 1170 10.61 -10.62 0.36
CA ILE A 1170 11.61 -11.09 1.32
C ILE A 1170 11.81 -12.60 1.21
N GLU A 1171 12.92 -13.09 1.74
CA GLU A 1171 13.12 -14.52 1.98
C GLU A 1171 12.79 -14.85 3.44
N PRO A 1172 12.16 -16.01 3.73
CA PRO A 1172 11.74 -16.37 5.10
C PRO A 1172 12.94 -16.41 6.07
N LYS A 1173 14.10 -16.93 5.63
CA LYS A 1173 15.36 -16.99 6.41
C LYS A 1173 15.65 -15.70 7.19
N TRP A 1174 15.48 -14.53 6.55
CA TRP A 1174 15.78 -13.24 7.15
C TRP A 1174 14.84 -12.84 8.30
N LEU A 1175 13.61 -13.36 8.36
CA LEU A 1175 12.69 -13.08 9.47
C LEU A 1175 13.17 -13.76 10.76
N VAL A 1176 13.71 -14.98 10.66
CA VAL A 1176 14.29 -15.71 11.80
C VAL A 1176 15.59 -15.03 12.26
N GLU A 1177 16.44 -14.62 11.33
CA GLU A 1177 17.67 -13.86 11.63
C GLU A 1177 17.38 -12.49 12.27
N ALA A 1178 16.33 -11.80 11.81
CA ALA A 1178 15.93 -10.47 12.27
C ALA A 1178 15.21 -10.45 13.63
N ALA A 1179 14.48 -11.52 13.96
CA ALA A 1179 13.65 -11.61 15.17
C ALA A 1179 13.58 -13.05 15.73
N PRO A 1180 14.71 -13.66 16.16
CA PRO A 1180 14.76 -15.04 16.66
C PRO A 1180 14.02 -15.26 18.00
N THR A 1181 13.61 -14.18 18.66
CA THR A 1181 12.70 -14.22 19.83
C THR A 1181 11.23 -14.39 19.43
N PHE A 1182 10.85 -14.01 18.21
CA PHE A 1182 9.47 -13.99 17.72
C PHE A 1182 9.19 -15.09 16.69
N PHE A 1183 10.16 -15.40 15.83
CA PHE A 1183 10.07 -16.44 14.81
C PHE A 1183 11.05 -17.58 15.06
N LYS A 1184 10.59 -18.80 14.77
CA LYS A 1184 11.39 -20.03 14.77
C LYS A 1184 11.22 -20.78 13.45
N VAL A 1185 12.26 -21.50 13.04
CA VAL A 1185 12.17 -22.50 11.96
C VAL A 1185 11.30 -23.66 12.44
N ALA A 1186 10.36 -24.12 11.61
CA ALA A 1186 9.59 -25.33 11.90
C ALA A 1186 10.51 -26.57 11.88
N PRO A 1187 10.39 -27.51 12.84
CA PRO A 1187 11.27 -28.68 12.90
C PRO A 1187 11.06 -29.60 11.69
N THR A 1188 12.12 -29.92 10.94
CA THR A 1188 12.06 -30.79 9.75
C THR A 1188 11.54 -32.21 10.04
N ASP A 1189 11.68 -32.69 11.27
CA ASP A 1189 11.11 -33.95 11.80
C ASP A 1189 9.56 -33.98 11.80
N ARG A 1190 8.87 -32.83 11.78
CA ARG A 1190 7.41 -32.77 12.02
C ARG A 1190 6.69 -31.75 11.14
N LEU A 1191 5.48 -32.12 10.69
CA LEU A 1191 4.56 -31.17 10.05
C LEU A 1191 4.31 -29.98 10.98
N SER A 1192 4.53 -28.76 10.45
CA SER A 1192 4.23 -27.50 11.15
C SER A 1192 2.75 -27.42 11.54
N LYS A 1193 2.43 -26.63 12.59
CA LYS A 1193 1.04 -26.36 13.01
C LYS A 1193 0.16 -25.97 11.81
N ARG A 1194 0.72 -25.18 10.89
CA ARG A 1194 0.09 -24.72 9.64
C ARG A 1194 -0.18 -25.89 8.68
N LYS A 1195 0.85 -26.65 8.28
CA LYS A 1195 0.69 -27.82 7.37
C LYS A 1195 -0.23 -28.90 7.95
N LYS A 1196 -0.38 -28.97 9.28
CA LYS A 1196 -1.33 -29.86 9.97
C LYS A 1196 -2.78 -29.34 9.99
N ALA A 1197 -2.97 -28.02 9.86
CA ALA A 1197 -4.29 -27.38 9.81
C ALA A 1197 -4.83 -27.19 8.38
N GLU A 1198 -3.95 -27.25 7.37
CA GLU A 1198 -4.31 -27.20 5.95
C GLU A 1198 -5.22 -28.37 5.55
N ARG A 1199 -6.33 -28.06 4.88
CA ARG A 1199 -7.33 -29.03 4.41
C ARG A 1199 -7.44 -28.96 2.90
N ILE A 1200 -6.94 -30.00 2.23
CA ILE A 1200 -7.14 -30.17 0.79
C ILE A 1200 -8.61 -30.45 0.47
N GLN A 1201 -9.06 -29.93 -0.67
CA GLN A 1201 -10.36 -30.21 -1.29
C GLN A 1201 -10.10 -30.66 -2.74
N PRO A 1202 -10.98 -31.49 -3.34
CA PRO A 1202 -10.89 -31.81 -4.75
C PRO A 1202 -11.13 -30.55 -5.62
N LEU A 1203 -10.69 -30.60 -6.88
CA LEU A 1203 -10.98 -29.52 -7.84
C LEU A 1203 -12.49 -29.36 -8.04
N HIS A 1204 -12.99 -28.13 -7.96
CA HIS A 1204 -14.40 -27.81 -8.10
C HIS A 1204 -14.97 -28.30 -9.45
N ASN A 1205 -15.94 -29.21 -9.38
CA ASN A 1205 -16.68 -29.72 -10.53
C ASN A 1205 -18.09 -29.12 -10.56
N ARG A 1206 -18.39 -28.29 -11.58
CA ARG A 1206 -19.70 -27.62 -11.75
C ARG A 1206 -20.90 -28.59 -11.83
N PHE A 1207 -20.66 -29.88 -12.09
CA PHE A 1207 -21.72 -30.90 -12.25
C PHE A 1207 -22.00 -31.71 -10.97
N ALA A 1208 -21.36 -31.43 -9.85
CA ALA A 1208 -21.59 -32.08 -8.55
C ALA A 1208 -21.66 -31.04 -7.43
N GLY A 1209 -22.37 -31.34 -6.33
CA GLY A 1209 -22.31 -30.52 -5.12
C GLY A 1209 -20.93 -30.59 -4.45
N GLU A 1210 -20.52 -29.49 -3.82
CA GLU A 1210 -19.17 -29.30 -3.26
C GLU A 1210 -18.74 -30.40 -2.27
N ASP A 1211 -19.71 -31.06 -1.62
CA ASP A 1211 -19.51 -32.11 -0.61
C ASP A 1211 -20.05 -33.49 -1.02
N ASP A 1212 -20.64 -33.67 -2.21
CA ASP A 1212 -21.28 -34.93 -2.64
C ASP A 1212 -20.29 -36.09 -2.82
N TRP A 1213 -19.01 -35.77 -3.05
CA TRP A 1213 -17.91 -36.72 -3.07
C TRP A 1213 -17.59 -37.31 -1.69
N ARG A 1214 -18.06 -36.70 -0.59
CA ARG A 1214 -17.79 -37.17 0.77
C ARG A 1214 -18.68 -38.36 1.09
N ILE A 1215 -18.06 -39.44 1.58
CA ILE A 1215 -18.76 -40.63 2.10
C ILE A 1215 -19.79 -40.26 3.19
N SER A 1216 -19.60 -39.16 3.92
CA SER A 1216 -20.59 -38.63 4.88
C SER A 1216 -21.86 -38.07 4.23
N ALA A 1217 -21.77 -37.45 3.04
CA ALA A 1217 -22.93 -36.98 2.29
C ALA A 1217 -23.70 -38.17 1.69
N GLN A 1218 -22.98 -39.12 1.09
CA GLN A 1218 -23.54 -40.35 0.55
C GLN A 1218 -24.21 -41.21 1.65
N ARG A 1219 -23.62 -41.30 2.85
CA ARG A 1219 -24.25 -41.96 4.02
C ARG A 1219 -25.47 -41.20 4.57
N ARG A 1220 -25.56 -39.88 4.39
CA ARG A 1220 -26.77 -39.11 4.71
C ARG A 1220 -27.89 -39.40 3.71
N GLN A 1221 -27.59 -39.40 2.40
CA GLN A 1221 -28.56 -39.81 1.37
C GLN A 1221 -29.02 -41.26 1.59
N GLY A 1222 -28.09 -42.18 1.87
CA GLY A 1222 -28.39 -43.59 2.18
C GLY A 1222 -29.23 -43.82 3.45
N ARG A 1223 -29.20 -42.89 4.42
CA ARG A 1223 -30.09 -42.93 5.60
C ARG A 1223 -31.47 -42.29 5.37
N GLY A 1224 -31.74 -41.73 4.19
CA GLY A 1224 -33.10 -41.32 3.79
C GLY A 1224 -34.00 -42.47 3.32
N GLY A 1225 -33.46 -43.70 3.20
CA GLY A 1225 -34.13 -44.84 2.58
C GLY A 1225 -34.34 -46.06 3.49
N GLY A 1226 -34.69 -45.87 4.76
CA GLY A 1226 -34.98 -46.98 5.69
C GLY A 1226 -35.29 -46.52 7.11
N GLY A 1227 -36.58 -46.37 7.44
CA GLY A 1227 -37.02 -45.83 8.73
C GLY A 1227 -38.52 -45.95 8.95
N GLY A 1228 -39.08 -47.15 8.75
CA GLY A 1228 -40.49 -47.44 8.99
C GLY A 1228 -40.70 -48.30 10.24
N THR A 1229 -41.42 -47.77 11.22
CA THR A 1229 -41.99 -48.44 12.42
C THR A 1229 -41.03 -48.98 13.50
N TRP A 1230 -41.55 -48.98 14.74
CA TRP A 1230 -41.01 -49.50 16.01
C TRP A 1230 -39.99 -48.61 16.75
N GLY A 1231 -40.34 -48.24 17.99
CA GLY A 1231 -39.59 -47.33 18.88
C GLY A 1231 -40.21 -45.95 18.96
#